data_AF-W2Z6F5-F1
#
_entry.id   AF-W2Z6F5-F1
#
_cell.length_a   1.000
_cell.length_b   1.000
_cell.length_c   1.000
_cell.angle_alpha   90.00
_cell.angle_beta   90.00
_cell.angle_gamma   90.00
#
_symmetry.space_group_name_H-M   'P 1'
#
loop_
_entity.id
_entity.type
_entity.pdbx_description
1 polymer ?
#
loop_
_entity_poly.entity_id
_entity_poly.type
_entity_poly.pdbx_seq_one_letter_code
_entity_poly.pdbx_strand_id
1 'polypeptide(L)'
;MRVFSFLSLFVATANAACSRDTTALTSDCSSQCYQGRPCIAFAADASCNATTFGTCVNEGNSSSGSAADSCAFECFVNGPKDFAANGAVEFTEYVFFIPYGSEQSKWEANWTSSQASTVDTQLESEVDETQFYPSESNLVFKDIEPLTFQTETTTVMFVGGTSVWGVRGKVSQVKLSAQFLSENTQLKNITMVNLGFDTDPPQSTFPTTNVESFRMSNCLLSTYPADLEFMTSVVHVDFSQNYFKDYPVKFSHASMESLNLSTNALTACSGDFPNMKNLYVFDDLFQHLTDVVLLCYSDLSGNTLTEIPSNILDMPKLKVLNLSGNSFTDVSLTAEQVTFFQSLETFTIDTFGDTSQCSESARVEISGVTVCTGTGNAESSSSSDGGSNVGAIVGGVVGAIVVAIVLGVAFFYYRRRKAHGKGFGTFTGFSDPTHRSGRGGASLWNDQELLSLQVNPDDIEDIRKLGAGAFGVVYLAKYRQNRLVACKRLKKGEATFENTQNFIAEIKLCATLDHPRVVQLLGVAWTIESDLQAMFEYMSKGDLRTFLEKTKAGPKIWNAEKLQLAADVTEALVYVHSFAPPIVHRDLKSRNVLLSEDTRGHLSDFGVARVRSANNTMTSGVGTGRWLAPEVIAGNRNYDQTSDIFALGVVMSELDTHMLPYEDARGAGGNPLADVAILQLVASGKLLPTFGSQCPPEIHELAKRCMAYNPQDRPTAVEVAFALRTLHKSGAFN
;
A
#
# COMPACT_ATOMS: atom_id res chain seq x y z
N MET A 1 17.81 6.39 63.18
CA MET A 1 17.06 5.27 63.79
C MET A 1 16.73 4.31 62.66
N ARG A 2 17.10 3.01 62.76
CA ARG A 2 16.76 2.01 61.73
C ARG A 2 15.32 1.56 61.89
N VAL A 3 14.62 1.34 60.78
CA VAL A 3 13.71 0.20 60.62
C VAL A 3 14.00 -0.38 59.23
N PHE A 4 14.44 -1.64 59.21
CA PHE A 4 14.43 -2.46 58.00
C PHE A 4 13.02 -3.01 57.81
N SER A 5 12.52 -3.04 56.58
CA SER A 5 11.57 -4.06 56.16
C SER A 5 12.25 -4.87 55.07
N PHE A 6 12.38 -6.17 55.31
CA PHE A 6 12.89 -7.11 54.33
C PHE A 6 11.88 -7.22 53.19
N LEU A 7 12.31 -6.95 51.96
CA LEU A 7 11.69 -7.64 50.83
C LEU A 7 12.27 -9.05 50.82
N SER A 8 11.39 -10.03 50.78
CA SER A 8 11.72 -11.45 50.83
C SER A 8 12.77 -11.78 49.78
N LEU A 9 13.79 -12.57 50.16
CA LEU A 9 14.32 -13.51 49.18
C LEU A 9 13.13 -14.40 48.79
N PHE A 10 12.61 -14.21 47.58
CA PHE A 10 12.35 -15.41 46.80
C PHE A 10 13.70 -16.07 46.62
N VAL A 11 13.90 -17.14 47.39
CA VAL A 11 14.82 -18.19 46.98
C VAL A 11 14.28 -18.63 45.62
N ALA A 12 14.90 -18.14 44.54
CA ALA A 12 14.73 -18.75 43.25
C ALA A 12 15.06 -20.23 43.48
N THR A 13 14.06 -21.10 43.27
CA THR A 13 14.20 -22.51 43.56
C THR A 13 15.41 -23.03 42.81
N ALA A 14 16.36 -23.59 43.55
CA ALA A 14 17.54 -24.18 42.95
C ALA A 14 17.12 -25.20 41.89
N ASN A 15 17.89 -25.24 40.79
CA ASN A 15 17.77 -26.18 39.71
C ASN A 15 16.50 -26.02 38.85
N ALA A 16 16.46 -24.97 38.03
CA ALA A 16 16.01 -25.16 36.65
C ALA A 16 17.11 -25.92 35.91
N ALA A 17 17.30 -27.20 36.23
CA ALA A 17 18.11 -28.09 35.39
C ALA A 17 17.44 -28.10 34.02
N CYS A 18 18.17 -27.72 32.98
CA CYS A 18 17.56 -27.48 31.68
C CYS A 18 17.17 -28.82 31.03
N SER A 19 15.94 -29.27 31.28
CA SER A 19 15.40 -30.54 30.78
C SER A 19 14.93 -30.45 29.32
N ARG A 20 15.62 -29.66 28.50
CA ARG A 20 15.28 -29.44 27.09
C ARG A 20 16.12 -30.39 26.24
N ASP A 21 15.45 -31.37 25.65
CA ASP A 21 16.05 -32.34 24.71
C ASP A 21 16.32 -31.74 23.32
N THR A 22 15.73 -30.57 23.01
CA THR A 22 15.84 -29.86 21.73
C THR A 22 15.97 -28.35 21.95
N THR A 23 16.37 -27.63 20.89
CA THR A 23 16.39 -26.17 20.90
C THR A 23 14.96 -25.63 20.81
N ALA A 24 14.65 -24.60 21.60
CA ALA A 24 13.32 -24.06 21.84
C ALA A 24 13.26 -22.53 21.63
N LEU A 25 12.19 -22.01 21.02
CA LEU A 25 11.83 -20.59 21.10
C LEU A 25 10.91 -20.43 22.31
N THR A 26 11.34 -19.64 23.28
CA THR A 26 10.72 -19.60 24.62
C THR A 26 10.76 -18.22 25.24
N SER A 27 9.87 -17.95 26.22
CA SER A 27 10.00 -16.81 27.13
C SER A 27 10.75 -17.16 28.44
N ASP A 28 11.09 -18.43 28.65
CA ASP A 28 11.83 -18.93 29.82
C ASP A 28 13.35 -18.85 29.61
N CYS A 29 13.89 -17.64 29.79
CA CYS A 29 15.27 -17.29 29.41
C CYS A 29 16.21 -17.15 30.62
N SER A 30 16.00 -17.87 31.71
CA SER A 30 16.82 -17.82 32.95
C SER A 30 17.14 -16.40 33.46
N SER A 31 16.21 -15.45 33.28
CA SER A 31 16.37 -14.00 33.53
C SER A 31 17.54 -13.29 32.80
N GLN A 32 18.16 -13.93 31.80
CA GLN A 32 19.24 -13.35 31.00
C GLN A 32 18.72 -12.29 30.02
N CYS A 33 17.51 -12.48 29.50
CA CYS A 33 16.85 -11.57 28.58
C CYS A 33 15.97 -10.56 29.33
N TYR A 34 15.76 -9.38 28.73
CA TYR A 34 14.87 -8.36 29.28
C TYR A 34 13.45 -8.91 29.46
N GLN A 35 12.76 -8.51 30.52
CA GLN A 35 11.44 -9.05 30.90
C GLN A 35 10.45 -9.00 29.72
N GLY A 36 9.85 -10.15 29.38
CA GLY A 36 8.88 -10.26 28.29
C GLY A 36 9.48 -10.21 26.87
N ARG A 37 10.81 -10.30 26.72
CA ARG A 37 11.46 -10.66 25.45
C ARG A 37 11.66 -12.18 25.39
N PRO A 38 11.23 -12.86 24.32
CA PRO A 38 11.63 -14.23 24.05
C PRO A 38 13.13 -14.41 23.80
N CYS A 39 13.57 -15.66 23.79
CA CYS A 39 14.91 -16.12 23.43
C CYS A 39 14.84 -17.48 22.71
N ILE A 40 15.94 -17.83 22.06
CA ILE A 40 16.21 -19.22 21.68
C ILE A 40 17.04 -19.86 22.79
N ALA A 41 16.53 -20.96 23.36
CA ALA A 41 17.22 -21.80 24.32
C ALA A 41 17.74 -23.05 23.62
N PHE A 42 19.02 -23.38 23.79
CA PHE A 42 19.67 -24.54 23.17
C PHE A 42 19.84 -25.67 24.19
N ALA A 43 19.68 -26.92 23.76
CA ALA A 43 19.98 -28.10 24.58
C ALA A 43 21.46 -28.09 25.05
N ALA A 44 21.75 -28.70 26.21
CA ALA A 44 23.02 -28.56 26.91
C ALA A 44 24.28 -29.09 26.15
N ASP A 45 24.09 -29.85 25.07
CA ASP A 45 25.14 -30.37 24.18
C ASP A 45 25.24 -29.65 22.82
N ALA A 46 24.28 -28.77 22.49
CA ALA A 46 24.28 -28.00 21.26
C ALA A 46 25.21 -26.77 21.37
N SER A 47 26.27 -26.74 20.56
CA SER A 47 27.28 -25.67 20.62
C SER A 47 26.74 -24.33 20.12
N CYS A 48 26.74 -23.32 20.99
CA CYS A 48 26.41 -21.94 20.60
C CYS A 48 27.43 -21.38 19.60
N ASN A 49 26.97 -20.96 18.42
CA ASN A 49 27.83 -20.50 17.32
C ASN A 49 27.80 -18.96 17.23
N ALA A 50 28.78 -18.31 17.86
CA ALA A 50 28.79 -16.87 18.14
C ALA A 50 29.07 -15.97 16.91
N THR A 51 28.21 -16.00 15.88
CA THR A 51 28.34 -15.22 14.64
C THR A 51 27.23 -14.20 14.37
N THR A 52 26.26 -14.08 15.27
CA THR A 52 25.15 -13.11 15.20
C THR A 52 25.05 -12.27 16.49
N PHE A 53 24.15 -11.27 16.52
CA PHE A 53 24.27 -10.09 17.40
C PHE A 53 23.88 -10.34 18.88
N GLY A 54 23.66 -11.59 19.32
CA GLY A 54 23.27 -11.95 20.68
C GLY A 54 24.43 -12.21 21.64
N THR A 55 24.26 -11.83 22.92
CA THR A 55 25.17 -12.27 24.00
C THR A 55 24.81 -13.68 24.42
N CYS A 56 25.38 -14.69 23.78
CA CYS A 56 25.19 -16.08 24.19
C CYS A 56 25.78 -16.33 25.60
N VAL A 57 24.95 -16.79 26.53
CA VAL A 57 25.36 -17.08 27.92
C VAL A 57 25.06 -18.54 28.25
N ASN A 58 26.10 -19.26 28.71
CA ASN A 58 25.94 -20.57 29.36
C ASN A 58 25.67 -20.37 30.85
N GLU A 59 24.71 -21.11 31.42
CA GLU A 59 24.65 -21.28 32.88
C GLU A 59 25.84 -22.12 33.37
N GLY A 60 26.98 -21.46 33.63
CA GLY A 60 28.27 -22.13 33.73
C GLY A 60 29.29 -21.49 34.68
N ASN A 61 28.84 -20.96 35.83
CA ASN A 61 29.75 -20.57 36.92
C ASN A 61 29.42 -21.30 38.24
N SER A 62 29.16 -22.60 38.14
CA SER A 62 29.17 -23.52 39.29
C SER A 62 30.54 -24.18 39.41
N SER A 63 31.18 -24.05 40.57
CA SER A 63 32.49 -24.66 40.86
C SER A 63 32.40 -26.17 41.16
N SER A 64 31.49 -26.87 40.47
CA SER A 64 31.05 -28.23 40.80
C SER A 64 30.74 -29.11 39.58
N GLY A 65 31.65 -29.17 38.61
CA GLY A 65 32.07 -30.45 38.00
C GLY A 65 31.10 -31.30 37.15
N SER A 66 29.87 -30.87 36.83
CA SER A 66 28.99 -31.56 35.87
C SER A 66 28.62 -30.64 34.69
N ALA A 67 29.19 -30.91 33.52
CA ALA A 67 28.86 -30.23 32.26
C ALA A 67 27.53 -30.74 31.63
N ALA A 68 26.58 -31.15 32.46
CA ALA A 68 25.33 -31.81 32.05
C ALA A 68 24.07 -30.96 32.32
N ASP A 69 24.21 -29.83 33.02
CA ASP A 69 23.10 -29.02 33.52
C ASP A 69 23.06 -27.58 32.92
N SER A 70 23.98 -27.24 32.02
CA SER A 70 24.16 -25.87 31.50
C SER A 70 23.44 -25.67 30.17
N CYS A 71 22.36 -24.88 30.14
CA CYS A 71 21.78 -24.40 28.88
C CYS A 71 22.46 -23.11 28.39
N ALA A 72 22.46 -22.95 27.07
CA ALA A 72 22.83 -21.73 26.38
C ALA A 72 21.58 -21.02 25.89
N PHE A 73 21.58 -19.68 25.94
CA PHE A 73 20.45 -18.85 25.51
C PHE A 73 20.92 -17.71 24.62
N GLU A 74 20.13 -17.40 23.59
CA GLU A 74 20.28 -16.23 22.73
C GLU A 74 19.00 -15.39 22.76
N CYS A 75 19.10 -14.20 23.34
CA CYS A 75 17.97 -13.27 23.45
C CYS A 75 17.62 -12.66 22.09
N PHE A 76 16.33 -12.45 21.81
CA PHE A 76 15.95 -11.64 20.66
C PHE A 76 16.45 -10.20 20.82
N VAL A 77 17.19 -9.74 19.81
CA VAL A 77 17.76 -8.39 19.71
C VAL A 77 17.16 -7.65 18.52
N ASN A 78 16.82 -6.37 18.70
CA ASN A 78 16.30 -5.52 17.62
C ASN A 78 17.44 -5.01 16.70
N GLY A 79 18.19 -5.96 16.14
CA GLY A 79 19.32 -5.74 15.24
C GLY A 79 20.47 -4.93 15.82
N PRO A 80 21.36 -4.37 14.97
CA PRO A 80 22.59 -3.69 15.41
C PRO A 80 22.38 -2.43 16.27
N LYS A 81 21.13 -1.96 16.44
CA LYS A 81 20.77 -0.77 17.22
C LYS A 81 20.49 -1.06 18.70
N ASP A 82 20.23 -2.32 19.07
CA ASP A 82 19.75 -2.70 20.41
C ASP A 82 20.77 -2.46 21.55
N PHE A 83 22.03 -2.11 21.22
CA PHE A 83 23.10 -1.81 22.18
C PHE A 83 23.62 -0.36 22.15
N ALA A 84 23.01 0.57 21.41
CA ALA A 84 23.57 1.92 21.19
C ALA A 84 22.61 3.10 21.48
N ALA A 85 22.50 3.43 22.78
CA ALA A 85 22.48 4.80 23.30
C ALA A 85 21.27 5.75 23.05
N ASN A 86 20.15 5.34 22.46
CA ASN A 86 18.99 6.24 22.28
C ASN A 86 17.61 5.60 22.57
N GLY A 87 17.00 5.98 23.69
CA GLY A 87 15.57 5.80 23.95
C GLY A 87 15.11 4.37 24.29
N ALA A 88 13.85 4.25 24.71
CA ALA A 88 13.24 2.95 24.99
C ALA A 88 12.93 2.22 23.66
N VAL A 89 13.28 0.93 23.61
CA VAL A 89 12.90 0.05 22.50
C VAL A 89 11.40 -0.22 22.60
N GLU A 90 10.68 -0.05 21.50
CA GLU A 90 9.24 -0.29 21.43
C GLU A 90 8.97 -1.80 21.27
N PHE A 91 8.15 -2.37 22.15
CA PHE A 91 7.79 -3.80 22.17
C PHE A 91 6.33 -4.06 21.73
N THR A 92 5.76 -3.17 20.92
CA THR A 92 4.37 -3.24 20.47
C THR A 92 4.12 -4.33 19.43
N GLU A 93 5.16 -4.75 18.71
CA GLU A 93 5.14 -5.73 17.63
C GLU A 93 6.37 -6.66 17.69
N TYR A 94 6.19 -7.94 17.39
CA TYR A 94 7.27 -8.91 17.16
C TYR A 94 7.07 -9.63 15.82
N VAL A 95 8.16 -9.77 15.05
CA VAL A 95 8.19 -10.52 13.79
C VAL A 95 9.29 -11.57 13.86
N PHE A 96 8.92 -12.84 13.68
CA PHE A 96 9.80 -14.00 13.71
C PHE A 96 9.87 -14.62 12.33
N PHE A 97 10.97 -14.39 11.61
CA PHE A 97 11.29 -15.16 10.41
C PHE A 97 11.90 -16.50 10.80
N ILE A 98 11.45 -17.57 10.15
CA ILE A 98 11.84 -18.95 10.45
C ILE A 98 12.24 -19.54 9.10
N PRO A 99 13.54 -19.61 8.75
CA PRO A 99 13.96 -20.10 7.44
C PRO A 99 13.43 -21.50 7.08
N TYR A 100 13.37 -21.77 5.77
CA TYR A 100 12.95 -23.07 5.27
C TYR A 100 13.99 -24.15 5.63
N GLY A 101 13.53 -25.19 6.31
CA GLY A 101 14.36 -26.37 6.62
C GLY A 101 14.63 -27.23 5.39
N SER A 102 15.50 -28.23 5.56
CA SER A 102 15.79 -29.24 4.52
C SER A 102 14.72 -30.34 4.40
N GLU A 103 13.68 -30.31 5.24
CA GLU A 103 12.59 -31.27 5.26
C GLU A 103 11.41 -30.76 4.43
N GLN A 104 11.05 -31.53 3.39
CA GLN A 104 9.87 -31.27 2.57
C GLN A 104 8.59 -31.54 3.35
N SER A 105 7.58 -30.69 3.17
CA SER A 105 6.23 -30.97 3.65
C SER A 105 5.60 -32.19 2.97
N LYS A 106 4.53 -32.72 3.57
CA LYS A 106 3.71 -33.81 2.99
C LYS A 106 3.13 -33.44 1.61
N TRP A 107 3.03 -32.15 1.28
CA TRP A 107 2.55 -31.67 0.00
C TRP A 107 3.68 -31.58 -1.04
N GLU A 108 4.82 -31.00 -0.67
CA GLU A 108 6.03 -30.94 -1.51
C GLU A 108 6.56 -32.33 -1.87
N ALA A 109 6.49 -33.29 -0.95
CA ALA A 109 6.88 -34.68 -1.18
C ALA A 109 6.08 -35.38 -2.30
N ASN A 110 4.93 -34.83 -2.71
CA ASN A 110 4.09 -35.33 -3.80
C ASN A 110 4.26 -34.53 -5.11
N TRP A 111 5.14 -33.53 -5.16
CA TRP A 111 5.35 -32.70 -6.35
C TRP A 111 6.15 -33.42 -7.44
N THR A 112 5.81 -33.15 -8.70
CA THR A 112 6.67 -33.52 -9.83
C THR A 112 7.92 -32.63 -9.87
N SER A 113 9.00 -33.12 -10.46
CA SER A 113 10.26 -32.36 -10.61
C SER A 113 10.07 -31.02 -11.35
N SER A 114 9.06 -30.91 -12.23
CA SER A 114 8.72 -29.65 -12.89
C SER A 114 8.06 -28.65 -11.94
N GLN A 115 7.19 -29.10 -11.03
CA GLN A 115 6.55 -28.23 -10.05
C GLN A 115 7.59 -27.70 -9.06
N ALA A 116 8.45 -28.58 -8.51
CA ALA A 116 9.53 -28.17 -7.62
C ALA A 116 10.45 -27.11 -8.27
N SER A 117 10.89 -27.33 -9.50
CA SER A 117 11.74 -26.38 -10.24
C SER A 117 11.08 -25.00 -10.44
N THR A 118 9.79 -24.97 -10.81
CA THR A 118 9.06 -23.69 -10.94
C THR A 118 8.95 -22.96 -9.61
N VAL A 119 8.66 -23.68 -8.52
CA VAL A 119 8.54 -23.10 -7.18
C VAL A 119 9.87 -22.55 -6.69
N ASP A 120 10.96 -23.29 -6.84
CA ASP A 120 12.29 -22.83 -6.43
C ASP A 120 12.72 -21.58 -7.20
N THR A 121 12.43 -21.48 -8.51
CA THR A 121 12.68 -20.24 -9.29
C THR A 121 11.82 -19.06 -8.82
N GLN A 122 10.56 -19.28 -8.39
CA GLN A 122 9.72 -18.22 -7.84
C GLN A 122 10.32 -17.68 -6.52
N LEU A 123 10.85 -18.55 -5.68
CA LEU A 123 11.43 -18.18 -4.39
C LEU A 123 12.80 -17.52 -4.52
N GLU A 124 13.60 -17.91 -5.51
CA GLU A 124 14.82 -17.18 -5.90
C GLU A 124 14.54 -15.74 -6.36
N SER A 125 13.28 -15.43 -6.73
CA SER A 125 12.86 -14.07 -7.10
C SER A 125 12.25 -13.25 -5.97
N GLU A 126 11.96 -13.87 -4.81
CA GLU A 126 11.54 -13.17 -3.60
C GLU A 126 12.74 -12.56 -2.89
N VAL A 127 12.55 -11.39 -2.27
CA VAL A 127 13.64 -10.68 -1.56
C VAL A 127 13.90 -11.35 -0.21
N ASP A 128 15.17 -11.67 0.07
CA ASP A 128 15.59 -12.12 1.41
C ASP A 128 15.63 -10.93 2.39
N GLU A 129 14.60 -10.82 3.25
CA GLU A 129 14.51 -9.75 4.24
C GLU A 129 15.20 -10.06 5.58
N THR A 130 15.91 -11.20 5.70
CA THR A 130 16.60 -11.62 6.96
C THR A 130 17.63 -10.58 7.44
N GLN A 131 18.18 -9.75 6.52
CA GLN A 131 19.10 -8.67 6.87
C GLN A 131 18.40 -7.44 7.51
N PHE A 132 17.10 -7.26 7.27
CA PHE A 132 16.30 -6.17 7.83
C PHE A 132 15.58 -6.59 9.12
N TYR A 133 15.18 -7.86 9.18
CA TYR A 133 14.54 -8.49 10.33
C TYR A 133 15.38 -9.69 10.78
N PRO A 134 16.41 -9.47 11.62
CA PRO A 134 17.33 -10.52 12.02
C PRO A 134 16.60 -11.59 12.83
N SER A 135 16.42 -12.76 12.20
CA SER A 135 16.07 -14.01 12.86
C SER A 135 17.30 -14.90 12.96
N GLU A 136 17.46 -15.60 14.08
CA GLU A 136 18.46 -16.66 14.17
C GLU A 136 18.07 -17.84 13.26
N SER A 137 19.02 -18.23 12.40
CA SER A 137 18.78 -19.14 11.29
C SER A 137 18.58 -20.59 11.76
N ASN A 138 17.44 -21.19 11.43
CA ASN A 138 17.14 -22.57 11.83
C ASN A 138 17.74 -23.62 10.86
N LEU A 139 18.99 -24.00 11.13
CA LEU A 139 19.33 -25.44 11.08
C LEU A 139 19.12 -26.14 12.44
N VAL A 140 18.71 -25.39 13.46
CA VAL A 140 18.80 -25.81 14.86
C VAL A 140 17.44 -25.82 15.59
N PHE A 141 16.47 -25.01 15.15
CA PHE A 141 15.25 -24.73 15.92
C PHE A 141 13.94 -25.22 15.26
N LYS A 142 13.09 -25.97 16.02
CA LYS A 142 11.77 -26.48 15.58
C LYS A 142 10.62 -26.39 16.61
N ASP A 143 10.89 -26.41 17.93
CA ASP A 143 9.86 -26.51 19.00
C ASP A 143 9.48 -25.13 19.62
N ILE A 144 8.36 -24.52 19.20
CA ILE A 144 7.91 -23.24 19.78
C ILE A 144 7.10 -23.49 21.07
N GLU A 145 7.66 -23.09 22.20
CA GLU A 145 7.06 -23.20 23.54
C GLU A 145 6.00 -22.11 23.79
N PRO A 146 5.24 -22.16 24.91
CA PRO A 146 4.39 -21.05 25.32
C PRO A 146 5.21 -19.75 25.42
N LEU A 147 4.77 -18.72 24.70
CA LEU A 147 5.39 -17.40 24.74
C LEU A 147 4.54 -16.46 25.59
N THR A 148 5.20 -15.66 26.41
CA THR A 148 4.60 -14.57 27.19
C THR A 148 5.25 -13.27 26.78
N PHE A 149 4.44 -12.35 26.24
CA PHE A 149 4.85 -11.02 25.81
C PHE A 149 4.51 -9.94 26.85
N GLN A 150 5.02 -8.72 26.65
CA GLN A 150 4.66 -7.57 27.47
C GLN A 150 3.21 -7.13 27.22
N THR A 151 2.64 -6.38 28.16
CA THR A 151 1.29 -5.81 28.08
C THR A 151 1.10 -4.82 26.92
N GLU A 152 2.20 -4.24 26.46
CA GLU A 152 2.31 -3.29 25.37
C GLU A 152 2.31 -3.97 23.99
N THR A 153 2.66 -5.26 23.94
CA THR A 153 2.71 -6.05 22.71
C THR A 153 1.30 -6.32 22.20
N THR A 154 0.96 -5.84 21.01
CA THR A 154 -0.37 -6.01 20.40
C THR A 154 -0.36 -6.78 19.09
N THR A 155 0.80 -6.91 18.45
CA THR A 155 0.99 -7.64 17.19
C THR A 155 2.08 -8.70 17.32
N VAL A 156 1.83 -9.90 16.82
CA VAL A 156 2.85 -10.94 16.64
C VAL A 156 2.73 -11.59 15.26
N MET A 157 3.88 -11.79 14.61
CA MET A 157 3.98 -12.39 13.29
C MET A 157 5.01 -13.52 13.31
N PHE A 158 4.63 -14.70 12.83
CA PHE A 158 5.53 -15.84 12.62
C PHE A 158 5.50 -16.20 11.14
N VAL A 159 6.66 -16.20 10.49
CA VAL A 159 6.78 -16.20 9.03
C VAL A 159 7.80 -17.25 8.62
N GLY A 160 7.38 -18.26 7.88
CA GLY A 160 8.29 -19.23 7.28
C GLY A 160 9.00 -18.67 6.05
N GLY A 161 10.29 -18.98 5.94
CA GLY A 161 11.18 -18.31 5.01
C GLY A 161 11.59 -16.92 5.51
N THR A 162 11.82 -16.02 4.55
CA THR A 162 12.44 -14.70 4.74
C THR A 162 11.51 -13.56 4.29
N SER A 163 10.25 -13.88 4.00
CA SER A 163 9.23 -12.98 3.46
C SER A 163 7.83 -13.46 3.87
N VAL A 164 6.89 -12.53 4.05
CA VAL A 164 5.45 -12.83 4.21
C VAL A 164 4.81 -13.31 2.91
N TRP A 165 5.51 -13.19 1.78
CA TRP A 165 5.18 -13.83 0.53
C TRP A 165 5.82 -15.21 0.49
N GLY A 166 5.12 -16.18 -0.08
CA GLY A 166 5.60 -17.55 -0.15
C GLY A 166 4.76 -18.34 -1.14
N VAL A 167 5.33 -19.44 -1.59
CA VAL A 167 4.69 -20.32 -2.57
C VAL A 167 3.89 -21.39 -1.83
N ARG A 168 2.59 -21.51 -2.16
CA ARG A 168 1.67 -22.49 -1.57
C ARG A 168 2.31 -23.88 -1.45
N GLY A 169 2.30 -24.42 -0.25
CA GLY A 169 2.86 -25.74 0.06
C GLY A 169 4.31 -25.72 0.54
N LYS A 170 5.12 -24.71 0.18
CA LYS A 170 6.45 -24.53 0.76
C LYS A 170 6.36 -23.74 2.06
N VAL A 171 6.81 -24.37 3.14
CA VAL A 171 6.63 -23.88 4.50
C VAL A 171 7.80 -24.27 5.38
N SER A 172 7.98 -23.56 6.49
CA SER A 172 8.92 -23.96 7.53
C SER A 172 8.20 -24.82 8.56
N GLN A 173 8.68 -26.05 8.78
CA GLN A 173 8.08 -26.99 9.73
C GLN A 173 8.40 -26.56 11.16
N VAL A 174 7.36 -26.31 11.95
CA VAL A 174 7.45 -25.92 13.36
C VAL A 174 6.41 -26.69 14.19
N LYS A 175 6.76 -26.97 15.42
CA LYS A 175 5.86 -27.61 16.39
C LYS A 175 5.43 -26.57 17.41
N LEU A 176 4.13 -26.30 17.48
CA LEU A 176 3.57 -25.37 18.46
C LEU A 176 3.19 -26.11 19.75
N SER A 177 3.45 -25.47 20.89
CA SER A 177 2.82 -25.86 22.15
C SER A 177 1.30 -25.70 22.10
N ALA A 178 0.57 -26.59 22.77
CA ALA A 178 -0.89 -26.50 22.91
C ALA A 178 -1.38 -25.27 23.72
N GLN A 179 -0.46 -24.48 24.28
CA GLN A 179 -0.71 -23.22 25.01
C GLN A 179 0.10 -22.06 24.42
N PHE A 180 0.42 -22.12 23.13
CA PHE A 180 1.42 -21.27 22.47
C PHE A 180 1.29 -19.76 22.77
N LEU A 181 0.10 -19.18 22.55
CA LEU A 181 -0.16 -17.76 22.78
C LEU A 181 -1.33 -17.51 23.75
N SER A 182 -1.97 -18.54 24.29
CA SER A 182 -3.26 -18.46 25.00
C SER A 182 -3.32 -17.48 26.16
N GLU A 183 -2.19 -17.23 26.84
CA GLU A 183 -2.13 -16.28 27.96
C GLU A 183 -2.08 -14.80 27.52
N ASN A 184 -1.74 -14.54 26.25
CA ASN A 184 -1.51 -13.19 25.72
C ASN A 184 -2.80 -12.50 25.28
N THR A 185 -3.72 -12.31 26.23
CA THR A 185 -5.03 -11.67 26.02
C THR A 185 -4.97 -10.19 25.57
N GLN A 186 -3.80 -9.58 25.55
CA GLN A 186 -3.55 -8.24 25.01
C GLN A 186 -3.39 -8.19 23.48
N LEU A 187 -3.14 -9.34 22.82
CA LEU A 187 -2.87 -9.40 21.39
C LEU A 187 -4.13 -9.08 20.57
N LYS A 188 -3.94 -8.20 19.58
CA LYS A 188 -4.95 -7.79 18.60
C LYS A 188 -4.73 -8.43 17.23
N ASN A 189 -3.46 -8.55 16.83
CA ASN A 189 -3.06 -9.04 15.53
C ASN A 189 -2.17 -10.28 15.69
N ILE A 190 -2.63 -11.41 15.20
CA ILE A 190 -1.87 -12.67 15.19
C ILE A 190 -1.72 -13.10 13.74
N THR A 191 -0.49 -13.23 13.28
CA THR A 191 -0.17 -13.64 11.91
C THR A 191 0.76 -14.85 11.92
N MET A 192 0.38 -15.87 11.18
CA MET A 192 1.22 -17.00 10.78
C MET A 192 1.18 -17.10 9.26
N VAL A 193 2.35 -17.16 8.62
CA VAL A 193 2.45 -17.32 7.16
C VAL A 193 3.55 -18.31 6.81
N ASN A 194 3.33 -19.19 5.84
CA ASN A 194 4.31 -20.17 5.36
C ASN A 194 4.80 -21.16 6.45
N LEU A 195 3.95 -21.58 7.40
CA LEU A 195 4.34 -22.46 8.52
C LEU A 195 3.64 -23.82 8.49
N GLY A 196 4.41 -24.90 8.47
CA GLY A 196 3.88 -26.26 8.58
C GLY A 196 3.83 -26.71 10.03
N PHE A 197 2.75 -27.38 10.43
CA PHE A 197 2.59 -27.93 11.78
C PHE A 197 2.50 -29.45 11.75
N ASP A 198 3.13 -30.12 12.72
CA ASP A 198 3.04 -31.58 12.90
C ASP A 198 1.59 -32.06 13.08
N THR A 199 0.80 -31.25 13.79
CA THR A 199 -0.62 -31.42 14.07
C THR A 199 -1.33 -30.07 13.97
N ASP A 200 -2.55 -30.05 13.41
CA ASP A 200 -3.42 -28.85 13.41
C ASP A 200 -3.53 -28.27 14.84
N PRO A 201 -3.43 -26.94 15.03
CA PRO A 201 -3.44 -26.33 16.35
C PRO A 201 -4.66 -26.71 17.21
N PRO A 202 -4.46 -27.29 18.42
CA PRO A 202 -5.56 -27.67 19.30
C PRO A 202 -6.27 -26.44 19.89
N GLN A 203 -7.44 -26.66 20.50
CA GLN A 203 -8.10 -25.64 21.30
C GLN A 203 -7.21 -25.22 22.49
N SER A 204 -7.23 -23.94 22.84
CA SER A 204 -6.36 -23.25 23.79
C SER A 204 -4.95 -22.95 23.28
N THR A 205 -4.71 -22.96 21.97
CA THR A 205 -3.43 -22.51 21.40
C THR A 205 -3.34 -20.99 21.33
N PHE A 206 -4.46 -20.33 21.01
CA PHE A 206 -4.53 -18.88 20.77
C PHE A 206 -5.39 -18.15 21.82
N PRO A 207 -5.13 -16.85 22.07
CA PRO A 207 -6.04 -16.04 22.88
C PRO A 207 -7.35 -15.82 22.11
N THR A 208 -8.49 -15.92 22.81
CA THR A 208 -9.83 -15.82 22.21
C THR A 208 -10.50 -14.46 22.45
N THR A 209 -9.82 -13.55 23.13
CA THR A 209 -10.30 -12.20 23.48
C THR A 209 -9.41 -11.15 22.82
N ASN A 210 -9.99 -9.99 22.48
CA ASN A 210 -9.32 -8.81 21.89
C ASN A 210 -8.64 -9.00 20.51
N VAL A 211 -8.56 -10.23 19.98
CA VAL A 211 -8.07 -10.50 18.62
C VAL A 211 -9.01 -9.87 17.59
N GLU A 212 -8.50 -8.87 16.87
CA GLU A 212 -9.17 -8.13 15.79
C GLU A 212 -8.77 -8.69 14.41
N SER A 213 -7.53 -9.15 14.26
CA SER A 213 -6.98 -9.69 13.01
C SER A 213 -6.28 -11.03 13.27
N PHE A 214 -6.74 -12.09 12.58
CA PHE A 214 -6.21 -13.44 12.69
C PHE A 214 -5.86 -13.99 11.30
N ARG A 215 -4.57 -14.19 11.03
CA ARG A 215 -4.05 -14.71 9.76
C ARG A 215 -3.28 -16.01 10.00
N MET A 216 -3.63 -17.06 9.27
CA MET A 216 -2.86 -18.30 9.12
C MET A 216 -2.84 -18.66 7.63
N SER A 217 -1.95 -18.04 6.85
CA SER A 217 -1.88 -18.21 5.38
C SER A 217 -0.75 -19.17 4.99
N ASN A 218 -0.94 -20.01 3.97
CA ASN A 218 0.01 -21.05 3.56
C ASN A 218 0.52 -21.87 4.76
N CYS A 219 -0.39 -22.34 5.63
CA CYS A 219 -0.05 -23.05 6.87
C CYS A 219 -0.31 -24.57 6.80
N LEU A 220 -0.46 -25.10 5.57
CA LEU A 220 -0.84 -26.48 5.26
C LEU A 220 -2.14 -27.00 5.91
N LEU A 221 -2.94 -26.11 6.50
CA LEU A 221 -4.12 -26.50 7.30
C LEU A 221 -5.20 -27.16 6.43
N SER A 222 -5.82 -28.18 6.98
CA SER A 222 -6.99 -28.84 6.37
C SER A 222 -8.25 -28.75 7.23
N THR A 223 -8.11 -28.47 8.52
CA THR A 223 -9.22 -28.16 9.44
C THR A 223 -8.97 -26.85 10.18
N TYR A 224 -10.04 -26.09 10.44
CA TYR A 224 -9.92 -24.76 11.04
C TYR A 224 -9.55 -24.84 12.53
N PRO A 225 -8.67 -23.94 13.04
CA PRO A 225 -8.34 -23.89 14.46
C PRO A 225 -9.57 -23.74 15.35
N ALA A 226 -9.71 -24.61 16.35
CA ALA A 226 -10.88 -24.64 17.23
C ALA A 226 -11.07 -23.35 18.05
N ASP A 227 -9.99 -22.62 18.35
CA ASP A 227 -10.04 -21.35 19.09
C ASP A 227 -10.85 -20.26 18.37
N LEU A 228 -10.93 -20.32 17.04
CA LEU A 228 -11.62 -19.31 16.24
C LEU A 228 -13.16 -19.33 16.47
N GLU A 229 -13.73 -20.44 16.95
CA GLU A 229 -15.12 -20.52 17.42
C GLU A 229 -15.39 -19.57 18.60
N PHE A 230 -14.35 -19.16 19.33
CA PHE A 230 -14.45 -18.30 20.52
C PHE A 230 -13.93 -16.87 20.30
N MET A 231 -13.26 -16.58 19.17
CA MET A 231 -12.72 -15.26 18.83
C MET A 231 -13.80 -14.26 18.36
N THR A 232 -14.78 -13.99 19.21
CA THR A 232 -15.95 -13.14 18.90
C THR A 232 -15.62 -11.69 18.53
N SER A 233 -14.40 -11.21 18.80
CA SER A 233 -13.93 -9.87 18.42
C SER A 233 -13.31 -9.78 17.01
N VAL A 234 -13.13 -10.91 16.31
CA VAL A 234 -12.37 -10.92 15.05
C VAL A 234 -13.11 -10.19 13.93
N VAL A 235 -12.42 -9.23 13.31
CA VAL A 235 -12.95 -8.42 12.20
C VAL A 235 -12.26 -8.77 10.88
N HIS A 236 -11.02 -9.30 10.93
CA HIS A 236 -10.30 -9.79 9.75
C HIS A 236 -9.76 -11.22 9.98
N VAL A 237 -10.14 -12.13 9.10
CA VAL A 237 -9.64 -13.51 9.05
C VAL A 237 -8.97 -13.76 7.72
N ASP A 238 -7.77 -14.35 7.72
CA ASP A 238 -7.06 -14.77 6.51
C ASP A 238 -6.52 -16.19 6.64
N PHE A 239 -7.05 -17.05 5.79
CA PHE A 239 -6.80 -18.49 5.67
C PHE A 239 -6.38 -18.87 4.24
N SER A 240 -5.87 -17.91 3.47
CA SER A 240 -5.43 -18.14 2.10
C SER A 240 -4.33 -19.20 1.98
N GLN A 241 -4.19 -19.82 0.81
CA GLN A 241 -3.14 -20.79 0.48
C GLN A 241 -3.11 -22.07 1.35
N ASN A 242 -4.20 -22.39 2.07
CA ASN A 242 -4.33 -23.64 2.83
C ASN A 242 -5.04 -24.73 2.00
N TYR A 243 -5.59 -25.76 2.63
CA TYR A 243 -6.23 -26.91 1.98
C TYR A 243 -7.65 -27.17 2.52
N PHE A 244 -8.36 -26.11 2.93
CA PHE A 244 -9.74 -26.21 3.40
C PHE A 244 -10.69 -26.62 2.29
N LYS A 245 -11.60 -27.56 2.58
CA LYS A 245 -12.58 -28.11 1.63
C LYS A 245 -14.01 -27.63 1.85
N ASP A 246 -14.31 -27.23 3.08
CA ASP A 246 -15.63 -26.79 3.51
C ASP A 246 -15.57 -25.37 4.01
N TYR A 247 -16.63 -24.60 3.77
CA TYR A 247 -16.72 -23.22 4.20
C TYR A 247 -16.85 -23.10 5.75
N PRO A 248 -16.27 -22.08 6.41
CA PRO A 248 -16.21 -21.99 7.88
C PRO A 248 -17.54 -21.59 8.58
N VAL A 249 -18.55 -22.44 8.53
CA VAL A 249 -19.90 -22.13 9.08
C VAL A 249 -19.89 -21.89 10.59
N LYS A 250 -19.06 -22.62 11.35
CA LYS A 250 -19.13 -22.65 12.83
C LYS A 250 -18.69 -21.37 13.54
N PHE A 251 -17.94 -20.50 12.86
CA PHE A 251 -17.34 -19.31 13.46
C PHE A 251 -17.60 -18.05 12.63
N SER A 252 -18.74 -18.01 11.96
CA SER A 252 -19.25 -16.74 11.41
C SER A 252 -19.67 -15.80 12.55
N HIS A 253 -18.72 -14.98 12.98
CA HIS A 253 -18.97 -13.94 13.97
C HIS A 253 -19.56 -12.71 13.31
N ALA A 254 -20.56 -12.10 13.96
CA ALA A 254 -21.20 -10.87 13.45
C ALA A 254 -20.25 -9.66 13.37
N SER A 255 -19.07 -9.74 13.99
CA SER A 255 -17.95 -8.79 13.93
C SER A 255 -17.11 -8.91 12.65
N MET A 256 -17.17 -10.03 11.95
CA MET A 256 -16.28 -10.33 10.81
C MET A 256 -16.64 -9.48 9.58
N GLU A 257 -15.71 -8.63 9.15
CA GLU A 257 -15.85 -7.76 7.98
C GLU A 257 -15.01 -8.20 6.77
N SER A 258 -14.00 -9.05 7.00
CA SER A 258 -13.10 -9.56 5.97
C SER A 258 -12.75 -11.02 6.23
N LEU A 259 -12.94 -11.87 5.22
CA LEU A 259 -12.57 -13.29 5.26
C LEU A 259 -11.86 -13.67 3.95
N ASN A 260 -10.56 -14.00 4.05
CA ASN A 260 -9.77 -14.48 2.93
C ASN A 260 -9.61 -16.00 2.98
N LEU A 261 -10.16 -16.70 1.99
CA LEU A 261 -10.05 -18.14 1.78
C LEU A 261 -9.47 -18.44 0.38
N SER A 262 -8.76 -17.49 -0.24
CA SER A 262 -8.19 -17.69 -1.58
C SER A 262 -7.20 -18.87 -1.62
N THR A 263 -7.13 -19.56 -2.75
CA THR A 263 -6.18 -20.64 -3.02
C THR A 263 -6.30 -21.79 -2.01
N ASN A 264 -7.53 -22.27 -1.81
CA ASN A 264 -7.87 -23.40 -0.94
C ASN A 264 -8.27 -24.63 -1.78
N ALA A 265 -9.27 -25.41 -1.35
CA ALA A 265 -9.82 -26.55 -2.09
C ALA A 265 -11.35 -26.65 -1.85
N LEU A 266 -12.01 -25.49 -1.73
CA LEU A 266 -13.40 -25.36 -1.26
C LEU A 266 -14.40 -25.88 -2.31
N THR A 267 -15.17 -26.91 -1.96
CA THR A 267 -16.13 -27.55 -2.87
C THR A 267 -17.54 -26.96 -2.80
N ALA A 268 -17.84 -26.18 -1.76
CA ALA A 268 -19.10 -25.47 -1.59
C ALA A 268 -18.92 -24.19 -0.76
N CYS A 269 -19.71 -23.15 -1.06
CA CYS A 269 -19.70 -21.87 -0.36
C CYS A 269 -21.04 -21.64 0.38
N SER A 270 -21.23 -22.31 1.52
CA SER A 270 -22.40 -22.15 2.37
C SER A 270 -22.04 -21.50 3.71
N GLY A 271 -22.67 -20.37 4.03
CA GLY A 271 -22.50 -19.66 5.30
C GLY A 271 -23.16 -18.28 5.28
N ASP A 272 -23.57 -17.83 6.46
CA ASP A 272 -24.24 -16.53 6.69
C ASP A 272 -23.24 -15.53 7.27
N PHE A 273 -23.08 -14.35 6.66
CA PHE A 273 -22.14 -13.31 7.11
C PHE A 273 -22.78 -11.92 7.04
N PRO A 274 -23.59 -11.52 8.04
CA PRO A 274 -24.44 -10.33 7.96
C PRO A 274 -23.69 -8.99 7.92
N ASN A 275 -22.37 -8.99 8.20
CA ASN A 275 -21.52 -7.78 8.17
C ASN A 275 -20.31 -7.89 7.23
N MET A 276 -20.23 -8.93 6.39
CA MET A 276 -19.10 -9.08 5.47
C MET A 276 -19.00 -7.89 4.51
N LYS A 277 -17.80 -7.35 4.38
CA LYS A 277 -17.46 -6.33 3.38
C LYS A 277 -16.55 -6.89 2.29
N ASN A 278 -15.76 -7.91 2.63
CA ASN A 278 -14.69 -8.46 1.79
C ASN A 278 -14.64 -9.99 1.92
N LEU A 279 -14.83 -10.73 0.83
CA LEU A 279 -14.76 -12.20 0.81
C LEU A 279 -13.92 -12.67 -0.39
N TYR A 280 -12.97 -13.58 -0.16
CA TYR A 280 -12.06 -14.10 -1.20
C TYR A 280 -12.13 -15.62 -1.23
N VAL A 281 -12.36 -16.22 -2.40
CA VAL A 281 -12.32 -17.68 -2.60
C VAL A 281 -11.70 -17.98 -3.97
N PHE A 282 -10.72 -18.88 -4.01
CA PHE A 282 -9.98 -19.27 -5.22
C PHE A 282 -9.69 -20.78 -5.16
N ASP A 283 -9.79 -21.46 -6.31
CA ASP A 283 -9.44 -22.86 -6.52
C ASP A 283 -8.38 -23.00 -7.63
N ASP A 284 -7.68 -24.12 -7.68
CA ASP A 284 -6.33 -24.21 -8.25
C ASP A 284 -6.28 -24.91 -9.63
N LEU A 285 -6.48 -24.17 -10.73
CA LEU A 285 -6.26 -24.68 -12.08
C LEU A 285 -6.00 -23.60 -13.16
N PHE A 286 -4.87 -22.87 -13.07
CA PHE A 286 -3.89 -22.73 -14.16
C PHE A 286 -2.69 -21.84 -13.78
N GLN A 287 -1.50 -22.17 -14.29
CA GLN A 287 -0.27 -21.40 -14.09
C GLN A 287 -0.19 -20.15 -14.99
N HIS A 288 0.61 -19.17 -14.52
CA HIS A 288 1.03 -17.93 -15.17
C HIS A 288 0.06 -16.73 -15.13
N LEU A 289 0.30 -15.83 -14.18
CA LEU A 289 0.23 -14.36 -14.37
C LEU A 289 1.04 -13.68 -13.25
N THR A 290 2.00 -12.84 -13.61
CA THR A 290 2.85 -12.08 -12.67
C THR A 290 2.42 -10.61 -12.65
N ASP A 291 1.57 -10.25 -11.69
CA ASP A 291 1.30 -8.87 -11.25
C ASP A 291 0.42 -8.96 -9.99
N VAL A 292 1.00 -8.84 -8.78
CA VAL A 292 0.25 -8.92 -7.52
C VAL A 292 0.49 -7.69 -6.66
N VAL A 293 -0.45 -6.74 -6.72
CA VAL A 293 -0.65 -5.72 -5.70
C VAL A 293 -1.87 -6.13 -4.89
N LEU A 294 -1.71 -6.36 -3.59
CA LEU A 294 -2.85 -6.68 -2.72
C LEU A 294 -3.84 -5.51 -2.69
N LEU A 295 -4.97 -5.68 -3.36
CA LEU A 295 -6.16 -4.88 -3.16
C LEU A 295 -7.34 -5.78 -2.83
N CYS A 296 -7.93 -5.48 -1.68
CA CYS A 296 -9.10 -6.14 -1.17
C CYS A 296 -10.35 -5.83 -2.02
N TYR A 297 -10.76 -6.77 -2.87
CA TYR A 297 -12.05 -6.78 -3.57
C TYR A 297 -12.69 -8.16 -3.54
N SER A 298 -14.03 -8.25 -3.42
CA SER A 298 -14.69 -9.54 -3.26
C SER A 298 -14.60 -10.35 -4.57
N ASP A 299 -13.70 -11.32 -4.59
CA ASP A 299 -13.31 -12.04 -5.79
C ASP A 299 -13.60 -13.54 -5.61
N LEU A 300 -14.49 -14.03 -6.46
CA LEU A 300 -14.88 -15.43 -6.62
C LEU A 300 -14.54 -15.91 -8.05
N SER A 301 -13.65 -15.21 -8.76
CA SER A 301 -13.22 -15.63 -10.09
C SER A 301 -12.31 -16.86 -10.06
N GLY A 302 -12.26 -17.58 -11.18
CA GLY A 302 -11.41 -18.77 -11.33
C GLY A 302 -11.83 -19.99 -10.50
N ASN A 303 -13.10 -20.08 -10.08
CA ASN A 303 -13.65 -21.24 -9.38
C ASN A 303 -14.44 -22.15 -10.35
N THR A 304 -14.88 -23.32 -9.88
CA THR A 304 -15.70 -24.27 -10.69
C THR A 304 -17.21 -24.05 -10.54
N LEU A 305 -17.66 -22.83 -10.20
CA LEU A 305 -19.08 -22.57 -9.93
C LEU A 305 -19.92 -22.71 -11.20
N THR A 306 -21.00 -23.50 -11.11
CA THR A 306 -22.02 -23.65 -12.17
C THR A 306 -23.28 -22.81 -11.90
N GLU A 307 -23.48 -22.38 -10.65
CA GLU A 307 -24.59 -21.54 -10.20
C GLU A 307 -24.04 -20.38 -9.35
N ILE A 308 -24.69 -19.21 -9.38
CA ILE A 308 -24.30 -18.09 -8.52
C ILE A 308 -24.87 -18.35 -7.11
N PRO A 309 -24.04 -18.38 -6.05
CA PRO A 309 -24.51 -18.64 -4.68
C PRO A 309 -25.61 -17.64 -4.25
N SER A 310 -26.78 -18.16 -3.88
CA SER A 310 -27.97 -17.33 -3.60
C SER A 310 -27.77 -16.35 -2.44
N ASN A 311 -26.96 -16.74 -1.45
CA ASN A 311 -26.56 -15.93 -0.30
C ASN A 311 -25.75 -14.67 -0.66
N ILE A 312 -25.18 -14.55 -1.86
CA ILE A 312 -24.56 -13.30 -2.33
C ILE A 312 -25.62 -12.19 -2.45
N LEU A 313 -26.84 -12.54 -2.85
CA LEU A 313 -27.95 -11.61 -3.06
C LEU A 313 -28.45 -10.99 -1.74
N ASP A 314 -28.22 -11.69 -0.62
CA ASP A 314 -28.59 -11.27 0.73
C ASP A 314 -27.50 -10.39 1.40
N MET A 315 -26.49 -9.91 0.65
CA MET A 315 -25.40 -9.08 1.16
C MET A 315 -25.61 -7.57 0.85
N PRO A 316 -26.39 -6.81 1.63
CA PRO A 316 -26.80 -5.42 1.31
C PRO A 316 -25.66 -4.38 1.39
N LYS A 317 -24.45 -4.79 1.79
CA LYS A 317 -23.24 -3.95 1.86
C LYS A 317 -22.21 -4.32 0.79
N LEU A 318 -22.47 -5.35 -0.02
CA LEU A 318 -21.57 -5.76 -1.10
C LEU A 318 -21.50 -4.64 -2.15
N LYS A 319 -20.27 -4.27 -2.54
CA LYS A 319 -20.00 -3.18 -3.49
C LYS A 319 -19.21 -3.64 -4.70
N VAL A 320 -18.38 -4.67 -4.54
CA VAL A 320 -17.57 -5.23 -5.62
C VAL A 320 -17.77 -6.73 -5.62
N LEU A 321 -17.87 -7.34 -6.80
CA LEU A 321 -17.97 -8.78 -6.99
C LEU A 321 -17.35 -9.19 -8.33
N ASN A 322 -16.41 -10.12 -8.31
CA ASN A 322 -15.86 -10.74 -9.51
C ASN A 322 -16.26 -12.24 -9.58
N LEU A 323 -16.75 -12.68 -10.73
CA LEU A 323 -17.25 -14.02 -11.07
C LEU A 323 -16.63 -14.55 -12.38
N SER A 324 -15.62 -13.91 -12.98
CA SER A 324 -14.94 -14.42 -14.19
C SER A 324 -14.30 -15.81 -13.97
N GLY A 325 -13.91 -16.52 -15.03
CA GLY A 325 -13.25 -17.82 -14.93
C GLY A 325 -14.09 -18.95 -14.30
N ASN A 326 -15.41 -18.80 -14.20
CA ASN A 326 -16.35 -19.80 -13.69
C ASN A 326 -17.10 -20.56 -14.80
N SER A 327 -17.76 -21.66 -14.45
CA SER A 327 -18.39 -22.61 -15.39
C SER A 327 -19.91 -22.42 -15.53
N PHE A 328 -20.38 -21.18 -15.64
CA PHE A 328 -21.81 -20.87 -15.81
C PHE A 328 -22.32 -21.23 -17.22
N THR A 329 -23.33 -22.11 -17.31
CA THR A 329 -23.91 -22.54 -18.60
C THR A 329 -25.33 -22.07 -18.85
N ASP A 330 -26.15 -21.90 -17.79
CA ASP A 330 -27.60 -21.67 -17.90
C ASP A 330 -28.14 -20.77 -16.75
N VAL A 331 -27.44 -19.69 -16.40
CA VAL A 331 -27.86 -18.80 -15.29
C VAL A 331 -28.98 -17.87 -15.76
N SER A 332 -30.20 -18.09 -15.24
CA SER A 332 -31.33 -17.17 -15.38
C SER A 332 -31.54 -16.35 -14.11
N LEU A 333 -31.81 -15.05 -14.26
CA LEU A 333 -31.96 -14.12 -13.14
C LEU A 333 -33.38 -13.53 -13.07
N THR A 334 -33.83 -13.18 -11.87
CA THR A 334 -35.04 -12.37 -11.65
C THR A 334 -34.72 -10.87 -11.80
N ALA A 335 -35.75 -10.04 -11.98
CA ALA A 335 -35.57 -8.59 -12.07
C ALA A 335 -34.91 -7.96 -10.81
N GLU A 336 -35.14 -8.55 -9.64
CA GLU A 336 -34.52 -8.12 -8.38
C GLU A 336 -33.03 -8.48 -8.33
N GLN A 337 -32.67 -9.69 -8.78
CA GLN A 337 -31.28 -10.14 -8.90
C GLN A 337 -30.50 -9.29 -9.92
N VAL A 338 -31.09 -8.99 -11.07
CA VAL A 338 -30.52 -8.05 -12.06
C VAL A 338 -30.25 -6.69 -11.42
N THR A 339 -31.21 -6.16 -10.65
CA THR A 339 -31.07 -4.88 -9.94
C THR A 339 -29.95 -4.93 -8.91
N PHE A 340 -29.79 -6.05 -8.19
CA PHE A 340 -28.69 -6.26 -7.26
C PHE A 340 -27.32 -6.18 -7.95
N PHE A 341 -27.09 -6.95 -9.02
CA PHE A 341 -25.79 -6.91 -9.72
C PHE A 341 -25.52 -5.56 -10.39
N GLN A 342 -26.55 -4.86 -10.88
CA GLN A 342 -26.44 -3.50 -11.40
C GLN A 342 -26.19 -2.43 -10.31
N SER A 343 -26.42 -2.73 -9.03
CA SER A 343 -26.16 -1.83 -7.90
C SER A 343 -24.73 -1.87 -7.36
N LEU A 344 -23.94 -2.86 -7.79
CA LEU A 344 -22.52 -3.00 -7.43
C LEU A 344 -21.70 -1.89 -8.09
N GLU A 345 -20.74 -1.33 -7.35
CA GLU A 345 -19.77 -0.35 -7.83
C GLU A 345 -18.81 -0.96 -8.86
N THR A 346 -18.52 -2.26 -8.75
CA THR A 346 -17.77 -3.04 -9.75
C THR A 346 -18.31 -4.48 -9.80
N PHE A 347 -18.74 -4.93 -10.97
CA PHE A 347 -19.14 -6.32 -11.22
C PHE A 347 -18.44 -6.87 -12.47
N THR A 348 -17.87 -8.07 -12.38
CA THR A 348 -17.17 -8.74 -13.49
C THR A 348 -17.62 -10.19 -13.60
N ILE A 349 -17.89 -10.66 -14.82
CA ILE A 349 -18.24 -12.04 -15.15
C ILE A 349 -17.91 -12.29 -16.63
N ASP A 350 -17.59 -13.52 -17.03
CA ASP A 350 -17.26 -13.83 -18.43
C ASP A 350 -18.51 -14.17 -19.27
N THR A 351 -19.42 -14.94 -18.68
CA THR A 351 -20.67 -15.36 -19.30
C THR A 351 -21.69 -15.75 -18.23
N PHE A 352 -22.98 -15.57 -18.52
CA PHE A 352 -24.08 -16.17 -17.75
C PHE A 352 -24.56 -17.51 -18.36
N GLY A 353 -24.03 -17.91 -19.52
CA GLY A 353 -24.48 -19.09 -20.26
C GLY A 353 -24.97 -18.77 -21.68
N ASP A 354 -25.66 -19.74 -22.30
CA ASP A 354 -26.24 -19.53 -23.63
C ASP A 354 -27.57 -18.74 -23.56
N THR A 355 -27.55 -17.51 -24.07
CA THR A 355 -28.74 -16.65 -24.13
C THR A 355 -29.54 -16.79 -25.44
N SER A 356 -29.19 -17.75 -26.30
CA SER A 356 -29.84 -17.98 -27.60
C SER A 356 -31.32 -18.34 -27.48
N GLN A 357 -31.72 -19.05 -26.42
CA GLN A 357 -33.09 -19.52 -26.20
C GLN A 357 -34.06 -18.44 -25.71
N CYS A 358 -33.55 -17.26 -25.36
CA CYS A 358 -34.31 -16.20 -24.72
C CYS A 358 -34.87 -15.21 -25.75
N SER A 359 -36.12 -14.79 -25.57
CA SER A 359 -36.73 -13.77 -26.43
C SER A 359 -36.00 -12.44 -26.30
N GLU A 360 -36.05 -11.63 -27.37
CA GLU A 360 -35.32 -10.35 -27.44
C GLU A 360 -35.73 -9.38 -26.32
N SER A 361 -36.98 -9.48 -25.84
CA SER A 361 -37.54 -8.73 -24.71
C SER A 361 -37.15 -9.24 -23.31
N ALA A 362 -36.54 -10.43 -23.21
CA ALA A 362 -36.13 -11.04 -21.95
C ALA A 362 -34.60 -10.96 -21.70
N ARG A 363 -33.84 -10.44 -22.67
CA ARG A 363 -32.39 -10.23 -22.55
C ARG A 363 -32.10 -8.91 -21.85
N VAL A 364 -31.24 -8.94 -20.84
CA VAL A 364 -30.75 -7.76 -20.13
C VAL A 364 -29.23 -7.79 -20.08
N GLU A 365 -28.59 -6.63 -20.13
CA GLU A 365 -27.13 -6.49 -20.07
C GLU A 365 -26.70 -6.10 -18.65
N ILE A 366 -25.68 -6.79 -18.13
CA ILE A 366 -25.02 -6.50 -16.85
C ILE A 366 -23.52 -6.52 -17.08
N SER A 367 -22.86 -5.38 -16.88
CA SER A 367 -21.40 -5.21 -17.06
C SER A 367 -20.85 -5.71 -18.42
N GLY A 368 -21.59 -5.48 -19.51
CA GLY A 368 -21.19 -5.90 -20.86
C GLY A 368 -21.54 -7.34 -21.23
N VAL A 369 -22.14 -8.11 -20.32
CA VAL A 369 -22.56 -9.51 -20.55
C VAL A 369 -24.09 -9.60 -20.55
N THR A 370 -24.63 -10.30 -21.54
CA THR A 370 -26.08 -10.54 -21.66
C THR A 370 -26.50 -11.69 -20.74
N VAL A 371 -27.61 -11.51 -20.02
CA VAL A 371 -28.28 -12.53 -19.21
C VAL A 371 -29.76 -12.64 -19.60
N CYS A 372 -30.34 -13.82 -19.37
CA CYS A 372 -31.77 -14.02 -19.55
C CYS A 372 -32.54 -13.75 -18.26
N THR A 373 -33.57 -12.93 -18.36
CA THR A 373 -34.54 -12.75 -17.27
C THR A 373 -35.65 -13.78 -17.39
N GLY A 374 -35.83 -14.56 -16.32
CA GLY A 374 -36.91 -15.55 -16.27
C GLY A 374 -38.26 -14.87 -16.10
N THR A 375 -39.12 -14.90 -17.12
CA THR A 375 -40.55 -14.66 -16.91
C THR A 375 -41.08 -15.83 -16.09
N GLY A 376 -41.36 -15.60 -14.80
CA GLY A 376 -41.87 -16.63 -13.90
C GLY A 376 -43.08 -17.36 -14.51
N ASN A 377 -43.03 -18.70 -14.52
CA ASN A 377 -44.02 -19.53 -15.19
C ASN A 377 -45.44 -19.19 -14.74
N ALA A 378 -46.26 -18.73 -15.69
CA ALA A 378 -47.71 -18.74 -15.55
C ALA A 378 -48.22 -20.19 -15.76
N GLU A 379 -48.09 -21.04 -14.74
CA GLU A 379 -48.83 -22.31 -14.74
C GLU A 379 -50.30 -22.07 -14.40
N SER A 380 -51.16 -22.48 -15.32
CA SER A 380 -52.59 -22.32 -15.24
C SER A 380 -53.22 -23.35 -14.28
N SER A 381 -53.91 -22.88 -13.25
CA SER A 381 -55.00 -23.64 -12.62
C SER A 381 -56.22 -22.76 -12.42
N SER A 382 -57.37 -23.24 -12.89
CA SER A 382 -58.64 -22.53 -12.93
C SER A 382 -59.39 -22.57 -11.60
N SER A 383 -60.02 -21.47 -11.16
CA SER A 383 -61.51 -21.35 -11.20
C SER A 383 -62.09 -20.11 -10.49
N SER A 384 -63.25 -19.67 -11.00
CA SER A 384 -64.37 -18.94 -10.35
C SER A 384 -64.21 -17.49 -9.82
N ASP A 385 -64.86 -16.59 -10.59
CA ASP A 385 -65.80 -15.52 -10.19
C ASP A 385 -65.42 -14.38 -9.23
N GLY A 386 -65.85 -13.16 -9.63
CA GLY A 386 -66.23 -12.12 -8.66
C GLY A 386 -66.03 -10.63 -9.02
N GLY A 387 -66.87 -10.07 -9.89
CA GLY A 387 -67.40 -8.68 -9.77
C GLY A 387 -66.46 -7.46 -9.82
N SER A 388 -66.79 -6.48 -10.68
CA SER A 388 -66.08 -5.19 -10.78
C SER A 388 -66.30 -4.26 -9.57
N ASN A 389 -65.37 -3.30 -9.36
CA ASN A 389 -65.65 -1.85 -9.35
C ASN A 389 -64.38 -0.99 -9.08
N VAL A 390 -63.34 -1.11 -9.92
CA VAL A 390 -62.13 -0.27 -9.85
C VAL A 390 -62.35 1.05 -10.60
N GLY A 391 -63.18 1.93 -10.02
CA GLY A 391 -63.45 3.28 -10.56
C GLY A 391 -63.18 4.43 -9.58
N ALA A 392 -63.24 4.17 -8.27
CA ALA A 392 -63.24 5.22 -7.24
C ALA A 392 -61.92 5.39 -6.46
N ILE A 393 -61.01 4.41 -6.51
CA ILE A 393 -59.77 4.43 -5.69
C ILE A 393 -58.61 5.17 -6.39
N VAL A 394 -58.52 5.09 -7.71
CA VAL A 394 -57.40 5.64 -8.50
C VAL A 394 -57.33 7.18 -8.43
N GLY A 395 -58.47 7.87 -8.30
CA GLY A 395 -58.50 9.34 -8.21
C GLY A 395 -57.95 9.92 -6.90
N GLY A 396 -58.11 9.21 -5.78
CA GLY A 396 -57.71 9.71 -4.45
C GLY A 396 -56.20 9.71 -4.23
N VAL A 397 -55.52 8.64 -4.66
CA VAL A 397 -54.08 8.45 -4.43
C VAL A 397 -53.25 9.44 -5.25
N VAL A 398 -53.61 9.66 -6.52
CA VAL A 398 -52.90 10.62 -7.39
C VAL A 398 -53.06 12.06 -6.88
N GLY A 399 -54.24 12.44 -6.40
CA GLY A 399 -54.47 13.76 -5.80
C GLY A 399 -53.63 14.00 -4.54
N ALA A 400 -53.53 13.01 -3.66
CA ALA A 400 -52.74 13.12 -2.43
C ALA A 400 -51.23 13.28 -2.71
N ILE A 401 -50.68 12.54 -3.67
CA ILE A 401 -49.25 12.59 -4.04
C ILE A 401 -48.88 13.97 -4.61
N VAL A 402 -49.71 14.54 -5.50
CA VAL A 402 -49.46 15.87 -6.07
C VAL A 402 -49.48 16.96 -5.00
N VAL A 403 -50.42 16.91 -4.06
CA VAL A 403 -50.49 17.87 -2.93
C VAL A 403 -49.25 17.73 -2.02
N ALA A 404 -48.82 16.51 -1.72
CA ALA A 404 -47.62 16.28 -0.91
C ALA A 404 -46.34 16.84 -1.56
N ILE A 405 -46.18 16.66 -2.88
CA ILE A 405 -45.04 17.20 -3.64
C ILE A 405 -45.05 18.74 -3.63
N VAL A 406 -46.20 19.37 -3.87
CA VAL A 406 -46.33 20.83 -3.86
C VAL A 406 -46.01 21.41 -2.48
N LEU A 407 -46.48 20.78 -1.40
CA LEU A 407 -46.16 21.19 -0.02
C LEU A 407 -44.68 20.97 0.32
N GLY A 408 -44.07 19.87 -0.14
CA GLY A 408 -42.65 19.59 0.03
C GLY A 408 -41.76 20.63 -0.65
N VAL A 409 -42.07 21.00 -1.90
CA VAL A 409 -41.34 22.05 -2.65
C VAL A 409 -41.52 23.42 -2.00
N ALA A 410 -42.74 23.77 -1.55
CA ALA A 410 -43.00 25.02 -0.83
C ALA A 410 -42.22 25.09 0.50
N PHE A 411 -42.16 23.98 1.26
CA PHE A 411 -41.39 23.87 2.49
C PHE A 411 -39.87 23.98 2.25
N PHE A 412 -39.36 23.38 1.17
CA PHE A 412 -37.95 23.49 0.77
C PHE A 412 -37.57 24.94 0.41
N TYR A 413 -38.40 25.65 -0.35
CA TYR A 413 -38.21 27.07 -0.65
C TYR A 413 -38.35 27.96 0.60
N TYR A 414 -39.25 27.63 1.53
CA TYR A 414 -39.38 28.34 2.81
C TYR A 414 -38.13 28.16 3.69
N ARG A 415 -37.58 26.95 3.81
CA ARG A 415 -36.31 26.71 4.52
C ARG A 415 -35.13 27.44 3.85
N ARG A 416 -35.03 27.42 2.52
CA ARG A 416 -33.95 28.16 1.81
C ARG A 416 -34.03 29.68 1.99
N ARG A 417 -35.23 30.28 2.07
CA ARG A 417 -35.36 31.73 2.31
C ARG A 417 -35.01 32.17 3.74
N LYS A 418 -35.04 31.27 4.74
CA LYS A 418 -34.70 31.61 6.13
C LYS A 418 -33.21 31.44 6.49
N ALA A 419 -32.38 30.98 5.56
CA ALA A 419 -30.95 30.69 5.77
C ALA A 419 -30.00 31.88 5.49
N HIS A 420 -30.49 33.03 5.01
CA HIS A 420 -29.68 34.25 4.83
C HIS A 420 -30.10 35.33 5.85
N GLY A 421 -29.42 35.38 7.00
CA GLY A 421 -29.74 36.32 8.08
C GLY A 421 -28.68 36.49 9.18
N LYS A 422 -27.59 37.21 8.87
CA LYS A 422 -26.71 38.03 9.75
C LYS A 422 -26.19 37.49 11.13
N GLY A 423 -24.87 37.32 11.21
CA GLY A 423 -24.02 37.54 12.42
C GLY A 423 -24.11 36.51 13.56
N PHE A 424 -23.26 36.50 14.60
CA PHE A 424 -21.93 37.12 14.88
C PHE A 424 -21.40 36.53 16.22
N GLY A 425 -20.11 36.18 16.35
CA GLY A 425 -19.41 36.07 17.67
C GLY A 425 -19.28 34.70 18.39
N THR A 426 -18.10 34.07 18.26
CA THR A 426 -17.16 33.58 19.32
C THR A 426 -17.57 32.69 20.53
N PHE A 427 -16.84 31.55 20.70
CA PHE A 427 -16.34 30.87 21.96
C PHE A 427 -17.40 30.42 23.00
N THR A 428 -17.48 29.19 23.56
CA THR A 428 -16.61 27.98 23.79
C THR A 428 -17.44 26.67 23.55
N GLY A 429 -17.00 25.41 23.78
CA GLY A 429 -15.68 24.78 24.02
C GLY A 429 -15.70 23.51 24.94
N PHE A 430 -14.99 22.45 24.53
CA PHE A 430 -14.54 21.20 25.22
C PHE A 430 -15.47 19.99 25.53
N SER A 431 -14.87 18.79 25.34
CA SER A 431 -15.26 17.39 25.71
C SER A 431 -16.30 16.67 24.79
N ASP A 432 -16.10 15.51 24.13
CA ASP A 432 -15.16 14.34 24.23
C ASP A 432 -15.37 13.44 25.49
N PRO A 433 -15.17 12.08 25.50
CA PRO A 433 -14.75 11.06 24.50
C PRO A 433 -15.79 9.93 24.25
N THR A 434 -15.68 8.90 23.36
CA THR A 434 -14.65 7.86 23.08
C THR A 434 -14.85 7.28 21.63
N HIS A 435 -13.90 7.05 20.70
CA HIS A 435 -12.61 6.30 20.64
C HIS A 435 -12.75 4.78 20.86
N ARG A 436 -12.32 3.82 20.00
CA ARG A 436 -11.07 3.59 19.20
C ARG A 436 -11.35 2.56 18.05
N SER A 437 -10.89 2.67 16.79
CA SER A 437 -9.54 2.51 16.16
C SER A 437 -9.13 1.06 15.81
N GLY A 438 -8.94 0.73 14.51
CA GLY A 438 -8.58 -0.64 14.07
C GLY A 438 -8.34 -0.86 12.55
N ARG A 439 -7.59 0.00 11.86
CA ARG A 439 -6.93 -0.32 10.56
C ARG A 439 -5.79 0.67 10.31
N GLY A 440 -4.55 0.20 10.49
CA GLY A 440 -3.36 1.04 10.53
C GLY A 440 -2.90 1.54 9.15
N GLY A 441 -3.53 2.61 8.66
CA GLY A 441 -2.67 3.71 8.22
C GLY A 441 -2.05 4.31 9.49
N ALA A 442 -0.77 4.69 9.47
CA ALA A 442 -0.25 5.52 10.55
C ALA A 442 -1.08 6.82 10.55
N SER A 443 -1.92 6.96 11.59
CA SER A 443 -2.42 8.26 12.03
C SER A 443 -1.22 9.21 12.04
N LEU A 444 -1.36 10.46 11.59
CA LEU A 444 -0.24 11.42 11.62
C LEU A 444 0.39 11.53 13.03
N TRP A 445 -0.43 11.26 14.05
CA TRP A 445 -0.08 11.26 15.47
C TRP A 445 0.69 10.01 15.96
N ASN A 446 0.83 9.00 15.10
CA ASN A 446 1.56 7.74 15.34
C ASN A 446 2.71 7.53 14.33
N ASP A 447 2.89 8.43 13.37
CA ASP A 447 3.93 8.33 12.35
C ASP A 447 5.22 9.00 12.87
N GLN A 448 6.11 8.20 13.44
CA GLN A 448 7.31 8.70 14.14
C GLN A 448 8.24 9.53 13.26
N GLU A 449 8.28 9.25 11.95
CA GLU A 449 9.05 10.06 10.98
C GLU A 449 8.43 11.46 10.83
N LEU A 450 7.10 11.55 10.65
CA LEU A 450 6.41 12.84 10.56
C LEU A 450 6.44 13.61 11.88
N LEU A 451 6.31 12.92 13.02
CA LEU A 451 6.42 13.52 14.35
C LEU A 451 7.81 14.12 14.59
N SER A 452 8.87 13.46 14.14
CA SER A 452 10.25 14.00 14.24
C SER A 452 10.46 15.29 13.43
N LEU A 453 9.62 15.52 12.42
CA LEU A 453 9.62 16.70 11.53
C LEU A 453 8.55 17.73 11.92
N GLN A 454 7.77 17.49 12.98
CA GLN A 454 6.62 18.32 13.32
C GLN A 454 7.03 19.69 13.87
N VAL A 455 6.49 20.75 13.27
CA VAL A 455 6.58 22.12 13.76
C VAL A 455 5.21 22.60 14.24
N ASN A 456 5.19 23.57 15.14
CA ASN A 456 3.94 24.14 15.65
C ASN A 456 3.17 24.83 14.50
N PRO A 457 1.90 24.46 14.21
CA PRO A 457 1.08 25.16 13.22
C PRO A 457 0.94 26.66 13.48
N ASP A 458 0.91 27.10 14.75
CA ASP A 458 0.80 28.52 15.13
C ASP A 458 2.07 29.34 14.80
N ASP A 459 3.21 28.68 14.53
CA ASP A 459 4.43 29.37 14.08
C ASP A 459 4.35 29.76 12.58
N ILE A 460 3.30 29.39 11.85
CA ILE A 460 3.15 29.54 10.39
C ILE A 460 2.05 30.58 10.05
N GLU A 461 2.46 31.71 9.47
CA GLU A 461 1.57 32.80 9.02
C GLU A 461 1.47 32.83 7.48
N ASP A 462 0.35 32.43 6.90
CA ASP A 462 0.08 32.53 5.45
C ASP A 462 0.10 33.99 4.95
N ILE A 463 0.95 34.31 3.97
CA ILE A 463 1.00 35.63 3.32
C ILE A 463 0.15 35.66 2.05
N ARG A 464 0.43 34.75 1.10
CA ARG A 464 -0.26 34.71 -0.20
C ARG A 464 -0.13 33.34 -0.87
N LYS A 465 -1.12 32.97 -1.69
CA LYS A 465 -1.01 31.80 -2.57
C LYS A 465 0.09 32.00 -3.63
N LEU A 466 0.94 30.99 -3.80
CA LEU A 466 1.95 30.91 -4.85
C LEU A 466 1.44 30.13 -6.07
N GLY A 467 0.75 29.02 -5.85
CA GLY A 467 0.26 28.16 -6.93
C GLY A 467 -0.81 27.15 -6.48
N ALA A 468 -1.39 26.41 -7.44
CA ALA A 468 -2.21 25.23 -7.18
C ALA A 468 -2.10 24.23 -8.33
N GLY A 469 -1.94 22.95 -7.99
CA GLY A 469 -1.96 21.84 -8.94
C GLY A 469 -3.35 21.20 -9.02
N ALA A 470 -3.41 19.91 -9.38
CA ALA A 470 -4.64 19.12 -9.35
C ALA A 470 -5.17 18.96 -7.91
N PHE A 471 -4.37 18.35 -7.02
CA PHE A 471 -4.78 17.99 -5.65
C PHE A 471 -4.31 19.00 -4.59
N GLY A 472 -3.16 19.64 -4.81
CA GLY A 472 -2.50 20.53 -3.84
C GLY A 472 -2.61 22.03 -4.14
N VAL A 473 -2.30 22.82 -3.12
CA VAL A 473 -2.13 24.28 -3.15
C VAL A 473 -0.87 24.68 -2.38
N VAL A 474 -0.13 25.67 -2.88
CA VAL A 474 1.12 26.16 -2.26
C VAL A 474 0.95 27.62 -1.87
N TYR A 475 1.33 27.96 -0.65
CA TYR A 475 1.32 29.30 -0.08
C TYR A 475 2.73 29.76 0.28
N LEU A 476 2.99 31.05 0.10
CA LEU A 476 4.10 31.75 0.75
C LEU A 476 3.64 32.06 2.17
N ALA A 477 4.40 31.61 3.16
CA ALA A 477 4.15 31.88 4.57
C ALA A 477 5.40 32.42 5.26
N LYS A 478 5.23 32.99 6.45
CA LYS A 478 6.31 33.21 7.41
C LYS A 478 6.31 32.11 8.44
N TYR A 479 7.49 31.55 8.71
CA TYR A 479 7.75 30.70 9.86
C TYR A 479 8.47 31.50 10.95
N ARG A 480 7.97 31.44 12.18
CA ARG A 480 8.50 32.14 13.37
C ARG A 480 8.78 33.64 13.11
N GLN A 481 7.86 34.29 12.40
CA GLN A 481 7.87 35.71 12.00
C GLN A 481 9.02 36.17 11.07
N ASN A 482 10.15 35.45 11.01
CA ASN A 482 11.41 35.91 10.40
C ASN A 482 11.88 35.12 9.17
N ARG A 483 11.36 33.91 8.89
CA ARG A 483 11.77 33.10 7.73
C ARG A 483 10.63 32.98 6.72
N LEU A 484 10.86 33.30 5.45
CA LEU A 484 9.91 32.99 4.37
C LEU A 484 10.04 31.52 3.97
N VAL A 485 8.89 30.86 3.82
CA VAL A 485 8.77 29.43 3.51
C VAL A 485 7.64 29.19 2.50
N ALA A 486 7.68 28.05 1.81
CA ALA A 486 6.63 27.59 0.90
C ALA A 486 5.85 26.43 1.55
N CYS A 487 4.60 26.68 1.95
CA CYS A 487 3.74 25.67 2.57
C CYS A 487 2.84 25.01 1.51
N LYS A 488 3.09 23.73 1.22
CA LYS A 488 2.29 22.87 0.33
C LYS A 488 1.26 22.13 1.18
N ARG A 489 -0.01 22.10 0.76
CA ARG A 489 -1.11 21.40 1.44
C ARG A 489 -2.17 20.93 0.45
N LEU A 490 -2.99 19.95 0.82
CA LEU A 490 -4.11 19.50 -0.01
C LEU A 490 -5.19 20.59 -0.10
N LYS A 491 -5.93 20.62 -1.22
CA LYS A 491 -7.08 21.51 -1.36
C LYS A 491 -8.22 21.06 -0.46
N LYS A 492 -9.01 22.02 0.02
CA LYS A 492 -10.27 21.74 0.73
C LYS A 492 -11.23 20.96 -0.18
N GLY A 493 -11.54 19.72 0.20
CA GLY A 493 -12.33 18.76 -0.59
C GLY A 493 -11.51 17.67 -1.28
N GLU A 494 -10.20 17.87 -1.47
CA GLU A 494 -9.26 16.88 -2.03
C GLU A 494 -8.52 16.08 -0.95
N ALA A 495 -8.73 16.38 0.33
CA ALA A 495 -8.18 15.64 1.47
C ALA A 495 -8.91 14.30 1.72
N THR A 496 -8.93 13.44 0.69
CA THR A 496 -9.34 12.04 0.79
C THR A 496 -8.22 11.23 1.46
N PHE A 497 -8.56 10.08 2.04
CA PHE A 497 -7.55 9.20 2.66
C PHE A 497 -6.42 8.84 1.67
N GLU A 498 -6.75 8.51 0.42
CA GLU A 498 -5.77 8.22 -0.63
C GLU A 498 -4.84 9.40 -0.92
N ASN A 499 -5.40 10.61 -1.09
CA ASN A 499 -4.60 11.80 -1.38
C ASN A 499 -3.72 12.20 -0.17
N THR A 500 -4.22 12.05 1.05
CA THR A 500 -3.43 12.28 2.28
C THR A 500 -2.29 11.28 2.40
N GLN A 501 -2.53 9.97 2.17
CA GLN A 501 -1.48 8.95 2.20
C GLN A 501 -0.44 9.13 1.07
N ASN A 502 -0.88 9.49 -0.13
CA ASN A 502 0.04 9.84 -1.23
C ASN A 502 0.87 11.09 -0.92
N PHE A 503 0.32 12.08 -0.22
CA PHE A 503 1.05 13.28 0.22
C PHE A 503 2.02 12.97 1.37
N ILE A 504 1.66 12.12 2.33
CA ILE A 504 2.57 11.60 3.37
C ILE A 504 3.77 10.90 2.73
N ALA A 505 3.54 10.03 1.74
CA ALA A 505 4.62 9.33 1.04
C ALA A 505 5.55 10.30 0.28
N GLU A 506 5.00 11.38 -0.29
CA GLU A 506 5.80 12.47 -0.90
C GLU A 506 6.66 13.20 0.13
N ILE A 507 6.08 13.53 1.29
CA ILE A 507 6.79 14.19 2.41
C ILE A 507 7.93 13.32 2.92
N LYS A 508 7.68 12.03 3.17
CA LYS A 508 8.69 11.08 3.66
C LYS A 508 9.86 10.95 2.69
N LEU A 509 9.60 10.85 1.38
CA LEU A 509 10.67 10.89 0.38
C LEU A 509 11.45 12.20 0.46
N CYS A 510 10.77 13.35 0.48
CA CYS A 510 11.45 14.65 0.59
C CYS A 510 12.26 14.80 1.89
N ALA A 511 11.89 14.13 2.98
CA ALA A 511 12.63 14.13 4.24
C ALA A 511 13.95 13.34 4.18
N THR A 512 14.09 12.38 3.25
CA THR A 512 15.35 11.65 3.04
C THR A 512 16.33 12.36 2.11
N LEU A 513 15.95 13.51 1.52
CA LEU A 513 16.75 14.23 0.53
C LEU A 513 17.42 15.46 1.15
N ASP A 514 18.76 15.46 1.15
CA ASP A 514 19.61 16.60 1.53
C ASP A 514 20.66 16.85 0.45
N HIS A 515 20.38 17.80 -0.43
CA HIS A 515 21.28 18.19 -1.52
C HIS A 515 21.02 19.64 -1.95
N PRO A 516 22.05 20.48 -2.17
CA PRO A 516 21.89 21.90 -2.46
C PRO A 516 21.14 22.23 -3.76
N ARG A 517 20.92 21.25 -4.66
CA ARG A 517 20.12 21.42 -5.89
C ARG A 517 18.74 20.74 -5.81
N VAL A 518 18.29 20.33 -4.63
CA VAL A 518 16.96 19.79 -4.34
C VAL A 518 16.27 20.74 -3.36
N VAL A 519 14.97 21.00 -3.53
CA VAL A 519 14.23 21.90 -2.64
C VAL A 519 14.06 21.27 -1.26
N GLN A 520 14.67 21.88 -0.24
CA GLN A 520 14.72 21.34 1.12
C GLN A 520 13.34 21.36 1.81
N LEU A 521 12.94 20.20 2.38
CA LEU A 521 11.86 20.11 3.37
C LEU A 521 12.38 20.63 4.72
N LEU A 522 11.65 21.58 5.31
CA LEU A 522 12.00 22.24 6.57
C LEU A 522 11.18 21.75 7.77
N GLY A 523 10.11 21.00 7.51
CA GLY A 523 9.22 20.42 8.52
C GLY A 523 7.81 20.21 8.00
N VAL A 524 6.94 19.69 8.87
CA VAL A 524 5.52 19.45 8.63
C VAL A 524 4.68 19.99 9.78
N ALA A 525 3.45 20.40 9.49
CA ALA A 525 2.51 20.84 10.51
C ALA A 525 1.10 20.34 10.18
N TRP A 526 0.31 20.07 11.22
CA TRP A 526 -1.11 19.72 11.13
C TRP A 526 -1.78 19.98 12.48
N THR A 527 -3.07 20.30 12.46
CA THR A 527 -3.97 20.22 13.62
C THR A 527 -4.93 19.05 13.50
N ILE A 528 -5.20 18.57 12.28
CA ILE A 528 -6.05 17.42 11.94
C ILE A 528 -5.55 16.78 10.63
N GLU A 529 -5.87 15.52 10.34
CA GLU A 529 -5.34 14.84 9.14
C GLU A 529 -5.68 15.54 7.80
N SER A 530 -6.78 16.30 7.77
CA SER A 530 -7.21 17.04 6.58
C SER A 530 -6.57 18.42 6.39
N ASP A 531 -5.74 18.90 7.32
CA ASP A 531 -5.00 20.17 7.21
C ASP A 531 -3.47 20.02 7.13
N LEU A 532 -2.97 18.78 6.98
CA LEU A 532 -1.56 18.47 6.78
C LEU A 532 -0.90 19.40 5.74
N GLN A 533 0.18 20.04 6.17
CA GLN A 533 1.00 20.93 5.36
C GLN A 533 2.48 20.59 5.51
N ALA A 534 3.18 20.61 4.37
CA ALA A 534 4.62 20.44 4.26
C ALA A 534 5.28 21.79 4.01
N MET A 535 6.25 22.15 4.84
CA MET A 535 6.96 23.43 4.81
C MET A 535 8.29 23.25 4.10
N PHE A 536 8.46 23.87 2.96
CA PHE A 536 9.70 23.88 2.18
C PHE A 536 10.38 25.25 2.23
N GLU A 537 11.65 25.31 1.84
CA GLU A 537 12.32 26.58 1.58
C GLU A 537 11.65 27.37 0.44
N TYR A 538 11.72 28.72 0.51
CA TYR A 538 11.06 29.58 -0.46
C TYR A 538 11.99 29.98 -1.63
N MET A 539 11.65 29.48 -2.82
CA MET A 539 12.35 29.79 -4.07
C MET A 539 11.82 31.09 -4.68
N SER A 540 12.52 32.19 -4.42
CA SER A 540 12.01 33.56 -4.61
C SER A 540 11.78 33.99 -6.06
N LYS A 541 12.44 33.35 -7.05
CA LYS A 541 12.25 33.64 -8.48
C LYS A 541 11.14 32.80 -9.14
N GLY A 542 10.56 31.83 -8.42
CA GLY A 542 9.51 30.95 -8.92
C GLY A 542 10.06 29.81 -9.79
N ASP A 543 9.21 29.23 -10.65
CA ASP A 543 9.59 28.12 -11.52
C ASP A 543 10.27 28.56 -12.84
N LEU A 544 11.11 27.68 -13.38
CA LEU A 544 11.87 27.90 -14.62
C LEU A 544 10.95 28.14 -15.83
N ARG A 545 9.78 27.49 -15.91
CA ARG A 545 8.81 27.71 -17.01
C ARG A 545 8.31 29.16 -17.02
N THR A 546 7.94 29.69 -15.86
CA THR A 546 7.53 31.09 -15.67
C THR A 546 8.69 32.07 -15.88
N PHE A 547 9.93 31.69 -15.56
CA PHE A 547 11.13 32.49 -15.83
C PHE A 547 11.44 32.60 -17.33
N LEU A 548 11.40 31.47 -18.05
CA LEU A 548 11.60 31.42 -19.51
C LEU A 548 10.49 32.16 -20.27
N GLU A 549 9.24 32.11 -19.78
CA GLU A 549 8.14 32.86 -20.39
C GLU A 549 8.34 34.38 -20.34
N LYS A 550 8.85 34.91 -19.22
CA LYS A 550 9.21 36.35 -19.09
C LYS A 550 10.33 36.76 -20.04
N THR A 551 11.19 35.82 -20.44
CA THR A 551 12.35 36.06 -21.31
C THR A 551 12.15 35.61 -22.76
N LYS A 552 10.95 35.11 -23.13
CA LYS A 552 10.60 34.59 -24.46
C LYS A 552 10.83 35.57 -25.64
N ALA A 553 10.81 36.87 -25.37
CA ALA A 553 11.08 37.95 -26.33
C ALA A 553 12.54 38.45 -26.35
N GLY A 554 13.39 37.95 -25.44
CA GLY A 554 14.81 38.29 -25.34
C GLY A 554 15.73 37.43 -26.22
N PRO A 555 17.05 37.67 -26.17
CA PRO A 555 18.03 36.84 -26.85
C PRO A 555 17.99 35.39 -26.35
N LYS A 556 17.89 34.43 -27.28
CA LYS A 556 17.80 33.00 -26.97
C LYS A 556 19.16 32.30 -26.85
N ILE A 557 20.24 33.07 -26.91
CA ILE A 557 21.63 32.61 -26.88
C ILE A 557 21.90 31.81 -25.59
N TRP A 558 22.72 30.76 -25.69
CA TRP A 558 23.26 30.05 -24.53
C TRP A 558 24.37 30.86 -23.87
N ASN A 559 24.21 31.11 -22.58
CA ASN A 559 25.16 31.82 -21.73
C ASN A 559 25.48 30.99 -20.48
N ALA A 560 26.40 31.46 -19.66
CA ALA A 560 26.78 30.83 -18.39
C ALA A 560 25.57 30.56 -17.47
N GLU A 561 24.55 31.42 -17.43
CA GLU A 561 23.34 31.23 -16.62
C GLU A 561 22.51 30.02 -17.09
N LYS A 562 22.19 29.92 -18.40
CA LYS A 562 21.48 28.74 -18.94
C LYS A 562 22.26 27.45 -18.76
N LEU A 563 23.58 27.50 -18.95
CA LEU A 563 24.46 26.34 -18.76
C LEU A 563 24.51 25.92 -17.28
N GLN A 564 24.53 26.88 -16.35
CA GLN A 564 24.47 26.61 -14.92
C GLN A 564 23.11 26.02 -14.52
N LEU A 565 22.00 26.51 -15.06
CA LEU A 565 20.66 25.94 -14.83
C LEU A 565 20.57 24.49 -15.29
N ALA A 566 21.10 24.17 -16.47
CA ALA A 566 21.17 22.79 -16.96
C ALA A 566 22.06 21.91 -16.04
N ALA A 567 23.20 22.44 -15.59
CA ALA A 567 24.09 21.74 -14.67
C ALA A 567 23.44 21.49 -13.30
N ASP A 568 22.74 22.48 -12.74
CA ASP A 568 22.06 22.39 -11.44
C ASP A 568 21.01 21.27 -11.41
N VAL A 569 20.16 21.20 -12.44
CA VAL A 569 19.15 20.12 -12.57
C VAL A 569 19.84 18.77 -12.73
N THR A 570 20.92 18.71 -13.51
CA THR A 570 21.67 17.46 -13.72
C THR A 570 22.37 16.99 -12.43
N GLU A 571 22.91 17.91 -11.63
CA GLU A 571 23.51 17.60 -10.32
C GLU A 571 22.45 17.07 -9.33
N ALA A 572 21.23 17.61 -9.36
CA ALA A 572 20.12 17.06 -8.58
C ALA A 572 19.76 15.63 -9.00
N LEU A 573 19.75 15.34 -10.31
CA LEU A 573 19.52 13.99 -10.85
C LEU A 573 20.65 13.02 -10.48
N VAL A 574 21.92 13.43 -10.59
CA VAL A 574 23.07 12.62 -10.13
C VAL A 574 22.90 12.21 -8.67
N TYR A 575 22.46 13.13 -7.81
CA TYR A 575 22.20 12.83 -6.40
C TYR A 575 21.09 11.78 -6.23
N VAL A 576 19.89 12.00 -6.75
CA VAL A 576 18.75 11.07 -6.52
C VAL A 576 18.93 9.72 -7.22
N HIS A 577 19.58 9.69 -8.39
CA HIS A 577 19.93 8.45 -9.09
C HIS A 577 21.05 7.65 -8.42
N SER A 578 21.74 8.19 -7.40
CA SER A 578 22.82 7.50 -6.68
C SER A 578 22.38 6.72 -5.43
N PHE A 579 21.09 6.80 -5.05
CA PHE A 579 20.52 6.02 -3.95
C PHE A 579 20.45 4.52 -4.29
N ALA A 580 20.30 3.69 -3.25
CA ALA A 580 20.09 2.25 -3.38
C ALA A 580 18.81 1.83 -2.62
N PRO A 581 17.69 1.51 -3.33
CA PRO A 581 17.51 1.61 -4.78
C PRO A 581 17.49 3.06 -5.29
N PRO A 582 17.82 3.30 -6.58
CA PRO A 582 17.83 4.65 -7.16
C PRO A 582 16.45 5.34 -7.15
N ILE A 583 16.42 6.62 -6.77
CA ILE A 583 15.21 7.43 -6.73
C ILE A 583 14.97 8.09 -8.10
N VAL A 584 13.97 7.61 -8.83
CA VAL A 584 13.51 8.19 -10.10
C VAL A 584 12.49 9.31 -9.83
N HIS A 585 12.63 10.46 -10.49
CA HIS A 585 11.76 11.62 -10.25
C HIS A 585 10.38 11.50 -10.90
N ARG A 586 10.28 10.94 -12.11
CA ARG A 586 9.01 10.60 -12.83
C ARG A 586 8.08 11.78 -13.21
N ASP A 587 8.50 13.03 -12.97
CA ASP A 587 7.74 14.24 -13.35
C ASP A 587 8.67 15.44 -13.60
N LEU A 588 9.92 15.20 -14.03
CA LEU A 588 10.86 16.25 -14.37
C LEU A 588 10.32 17.11 -15.52
N LYS A 589 10.24 18.42 -15.28
CA LYS A 589 9.79 19.44 -16.22
C LYS A 589 10.18 20.82 -15.71
N SER A 590 10.22 21.84 -16.58
CA SER A 590 10.56 23.22 -16.20
C SER A 590 9.66 23.86 -15.14
N ARG A 591 8.47 23.31 -14.87
CA ARG A 591 7.60 23.76 -13.75
C ARG A 591 8.03 23.24 -12.38
N ASN A 592 8.80 22.15 -12.33
CA ASN A 592 9.31 21.51 -11.11
C ASN A 592 10.80 21.85 -10.88
N VAL A 593 11.36 22.77 -11.68
CA VAL A 593 12.67 23.37 -11.45
C VAL A 593 12.43 24.77 -10.90
N LEU A 594 12.63 24.95 -9.61
CA LEU A 594 12.45 26.21 -8.90
C LEU A 594 13.76 26.99 -8.84
N LEU A 595 13.66 28.31 -8.79
CA LEU A 595 14.79 29.25 -8.86
C LEU A 595 14.94 30.04 -7.56
N SER A 596 16.14 29.96 -6.99
CA SER A 596 16.57 30.75 -5.84
C SER A 596 16.85 32.21 -6.22
N GLU A 597 17.17 33.04 -5.22
CA GLU A 597 17.50 34.45 -5.42
C GLU A 597 18.71 34.68 -6.33
N ASP A 598 19.69 33.78 -6.33
CA ASP A 598 20.89 33.80 -7.19
C ASP A 598 20.70 33.11 -8.56
N THR A 599 19.45 32.86 -8.98
CA THR A 599 19.08 32.14 -10.22
C THR A 599 19.65 30.71 -10.31
N ARG A 600 19.79 30.00 -9.18
CA ARG A 600 20.21 28.59 -9.18
C ARG A 600 19.01 27.65 -9.22
N GLY A 601 19.15 26.57 -9.98
CA GLY A 601 18.13 25.54 -10.14
C GLY A 601 18.04 24.65 -8.91
N HIS A 602 16.82 24.39 -8.46
CA HIS A 602 16.49 23.44 -7.40
C HIS A 602 15.30 22.58 -7.84
N LEU A 603 15.43 21.26 -7.72
CA LEU A 603 14.44 20.29 -8.19
C LEU A 603 13.37 20.02 -7.11
N SER A 604 12.08 20.01 -7.49
CA SER A 604 10.92 19.87 -6.59
C SER A 604 9.90 18.83 -7.08
N ASP A 605 8.95 18.47 -6.19
CA ASP A 605 7.77 17.64 -6.52
C ASP A 605 8.12 16.24 -7.09
N PHE A 606 8.81 15.43 -6.28
CA PHE A 606 9.14 14.04 -6.61
C PHE A 606 7.88 13.16 -6.75
N GLY A 607 7.75 12.47 -7.88
CA GLY A 607 6.51 11.82 -8.30
C GLY A 607 6.23 10.45 -7.66
N VAL A 608 6.15 10.36 -6.32
CA VAL A 608 5.89 9.09 -5.60
C VAL A 608 4.56 8.45 -6.02
N ALA A 609 3.49 9.25 -6.10
CA ALA A 609 2.13 8.78 -6.35
C ALA A 609 1.88 8.26 -7.79
N ARG A 610 2.75 8.57 -8.77
CA ARG A 610 2.49 8.22 -10.18
C ARG A 610 2.62 6.74 -10.53
N VAL A 611 3.25 5.93 -9.67
CA VAL A 611 3.23 4.47 -9.80
C VAL A 611 1.81 3.93 -9.59
N ARG A 612 1.03 4.54 -8.68
CA ARG A 612 -0.35 4.12 -8.36
C ARG A 612 -1.38 4.58 -9.40
N SER A 613 -1.21 5.78 -9.96
CA SER A 613 -2.22 6.37 -10.86
C SER A 613 -2.18 5.88 -12.31
N ALA A 614 -1.37 4.87 -12.67
CA ALA A 614 -1.35 4.31 -14.02
C ALA A 614 -2.67 3.63 -14.45
N ASN A 615 -3.53 3.29 -13.48
CA ASN A 615 -4.89 2.79 -13.73
C ASN A 615 -5.91 3.91 -13.97
N ASN A 616 -5.56 5.18 -13.73
CA ASN A 616 -6.40 6.30 -14.13
C ASN A 616 -6.12 6.66 -15.59
N THR A 617 -7.19 6.65 -16.39
CA THR A 617 -7.19 6.97 -17.82
C THR A 617 -6.44 8.27 -18.15
N MET A 618 -5.81 8.30 -19.34
CA MET A 618 -5.02 9.44 -19.86
C MET A 618 -5.77 10.78 -19.94
N THR A 619 -7.07 10.81 -19.62
CA THR A 619 -7.97 11.96 -19.63
C THR A 619 -7.74 12.97 -18.50
N SER A 620 -7.15 12.59 -17.37
CA SER A 620 -7.01 13.48 -16.20
C SER A 620 -5.78 14.41 -16.24
N GLY A 621 -4.97 14.37 -17.31
CA GLY A 621 -3.64 15.00 -17.39
C GLY A 621 -3.39 15.93 -18.58
N VAL A 622 -4.43 16.53 -19.16
CA VAL A 622 -4.33 17.44 -20.33
C VAL A 622 -3.26 18.52 -20.08
N GLY A 623 -2.24 18.57 -20.93
CA GLY A 623 -1.12 19.52 -20.84
C GLY A 623 0.17 19.06 -20.14
N THR A 624 0.20 17.95 -19.38
CA THR A 624 1.41 17.57 -18.59
C THR A 624 2.30 16.51 -19.24
N GLY A 625 1.80 15.76 -20.22
CA GLY A 625 2.55 14.63 -20.81
C GLY A 625 3.77 14.97 -21.67
N ARG A 626 4.03 16.26 -21.98
CA ARG A 626 5.03 16.69 -22.97
C ARG A 626 6.50 16.41 -22.58
N TRP A 627 6.79 16.00 -21.35
CA TRP A 627 8.13 15.60 -20.89
C TRP A 627 8.30 14.08 -20.75
N LEU A 628 7.23 13.30 -20.97
CA LEU A 628 7.29 11.85 -20.83
C LEU A 628 8.13 11.22 -21.94
N ALA A 629 8.95 10.23 -21.55
CA ALA A 629 9.74 9.43 -22.48
C ALA A 629 8.85 8.45 -23.27
N PRO A 630 9.26 8.02 -24.48
CA PRO A 630 8.45 7.16 -25.36
C PRO A 630 7.94 5.88 -24.67
N GLU A 631 8.79 5.21 -23.90
CA GLU A 631 8.47 3.99 -23.15
C GLU A 631 7.44 4.21 -22.03
N VAL A 632 7.44 5.40 -21.42
CA VAL A 632 6.47 5.78 -20.38
C VAL A 632 5.11 6.08 -21.01
N ILE A 633 5.09 6.73 -22.19
CA ILE A 633 3.85 6.96 -22.95
C ILE A 633 3.29 5.63 -23.49
N ALA A 634 4.14 4.67 -23.84
CA ALA A 634 3.75 3.34 -24.31
C ALA A 634 3.21 2.41 -23.19
N GLY A 635 3.22 2.84 -21.93
CA GLY A 635 2.66 2.07 -20.81
C GLY A 635 3.56 0.96 -20.27
N ASN A 636 4.87 0.98 -20.57
CA ASN A 636 5.81 0.08 -19.91
C ASN A 636 5.79 0.35 -18.39
N ARG A 637 5.64 -0.70 -17.56
CA ARG A 637 5.67 -0.58 -16.08
C ARG A 637 7.10 -0.53 -15.52
N ASN A 638 8.09 -0.98 -16.30
CA ASN A 638 9.50 -1.07 -15.92
C ASN A 638 10.31 0.03 -16.59
N TYR A 639 10.09 1.28 -16.20
CA TYR A 639 10.92 2.43 -16.59
C TYR A 639 11.77 2.92 -15.42
N ASP A 640 12.99 3.36 -15.73
CA ASP A 640 14.07 3.62 -14.78
C ASP A 640 14.56 5.09 -14.86
N GLN A 641 15.78 5.36 -14.35
CA GLN A 641 16.42 6.68 -14.37
C GLN A 641 16.51 7.30 -15.78
N THR A 642 16.59 6.49 -16.83
CA THR A 642 16.70 6.95 -18.23
C THR A 642 15.48 7.74 -18.69
N SER A 643 14.33 7.59 -18.03
CA SER A 643 13.13 8.39 -18.27
C SER A 643 13.29 9.86 -17.81
N ASP A 644 13.95 10.09 -16.68
CA ASP A 644 14.31 11.44 -16.22
C ASP A 644 15.37 12.07 -17.15
N ILE A 645 16.29 11.26 -17.71
CA ILE A 645 17.28 11.75 -18.69
C ILE A 645 16.58 12.25 -19.97
N PHE A 646 15.58 11.55 -20.47
CA PHE A 646 14.78 12.03 -21.60
C PHE A 646 14.12 13.37 -21.27
N ALA A 647 13.47 13.46 -20.10
CA ALA A 647 12.83 14.69 -19.64
C ALA A 647 13.82 15.85 -19.46
N LEU A 648 15.07 15.59 -19.04
CA LEU A 648 16.16 16.57 -18.97
C LEU A 648 16.50 17.13 -20.37
N GLY A 649 16.58 16.27 -21.39
CA GLY A 649 16.77 16.71 -22.77
C GLY A 649 15.61 17.58 -23.28
N VAL A 650 14.37 17.27 -22.87
CA VAL A 650 13.21 18.14 -23.14
C VAL A 650 13.35 19.49 -22.42
N VAL A 651 13.79 19.53 -21.16
CA VAL A 651 14.05 20.79 -20.43
C VAL A 651 15.17 21.62 -21.08
N MET A 652 16.21 20.99 -21.65
CA MET A 652 17.22 21.69 -22.43
C MET A 652 16.64 22.39 -23.68
N SER A 653 15.62 21.81 -24.33
CA SER A 653 14.91 22.48 -25.43
C SER A 653 14.12 23.71 -24.98
N GLU A 654 13.62 23.73 -23.74
CA GLU A 654 12.96 24.91 -23.17
C GLU A 654 13.97 26.01 -22.80
N LEU A 655 15.11 25.64 -22.20
CA LEU A 655 16.22 26.56 -21.93
C LEU A 655 16.71 27.24 -23.22
N ASP A 656 16.76 26.50 -24.32
CA ASP A 656 17.11 27.02 -25.64
C ASP A 656 16.01 27.93 -26.22
N THR A 657 14.83 27.39 -26.46
CA THR A 657 13.78 28.05 -27.27
C THR A 657 12.94 29.07 -26.50
N HIS A 658 12.87 28.95 -25.17
CA HIS A 658 11.92 29.62 -24.27
C HIS A 658 10.45 29.32 -24.59
N MET A 659 10.16 28.31 -25.42
CA MET A 659 8.81 27.87 -25.79
C MET A 659 8.38 26.67 -24.95
N LEU A 660 7.09 26.35 -24.92
CA LEU A 660 6.63 25.06 -24.40
C LEU A 660 7.14 23.94 -25.33
N PRO A 661 7.54 22.74 -24.85
CA PRO A 661 7.98 21.67 -25.73
C PRO A 661 6.92 21.36 -26.80
N TYR A 662 7.33 21.24 -28.06
CA TYR A 662 6.44 21.03 -29.22
C TYR A 662 5.38 22.15 -29.44
N GLU A 663 5.57 23.38 -28.97
CA GLU A 663 4.66 24.53 -29.25
C GLU A 663 4.59 24.88 -30.75
N ASP A 664 5.67 24.63 -31.48
CA ASP A 664 5.84 24.87 -32.91
C ASP A 664 5.48 23.67 -33.81
N ALA A 665 5.24 22.49 -33.24
CA ALA A 665 4.88 21.29 -34.00
C ALA A 665 3.57 21.48 -34.77
N ARG A 666 3.58 21.16 -36.08
CA ARG A 666 2.43 21.30 -36.99
C ARG A 666 2.11 19.97 -37.67
N GLY A 667 0.81 19.73 -37.90
CA GLY A 667 0.34 18.62 -38.74
C GLY A 667 0.45 18.95 -40.23
N ALA A 668 0.12 17.98 -41.09
CA ALA A 668 0.22 18.10 -42.55
C ALA A 668 -0.56 19.29 -43.15
N GLY A 669 -1.62 19.77 -42.48
CA GLY A 669 -2.39 20.96 -42.87
C GLY A 669 -1.88 22.28 -42.29
N GLY A 670 -0.68 22.33 -41.69
CA GLY A 670 -0.11 23.55 -41.09
C GLY A 670 -0.69 23.98 -39.74
N ASN A 671 -1.71 23.28 -39.23
CA ASN A 671 -2.30 23.53 -37.92
C ASN A 671 -1.43 23.00 -36.77
N PRO A 672 -1.44 23.63 -35.57
CA PRO A 672 -0.81 23.08 -34.37
C PRO A 672 -1.29 21.67 -34.04
N LEU A 673 -0.38 20.80 -33.61
CA LEU A 673 -0.75 19.46 -33.14
C LEU A 673 -1.41 19.52 -31.75
N ALA A 674 -2.47 18.73 -31.58
CA ALA A 674 -3.09 18.51 -30.27
C ALA A 674 -2.19 17.62 -29.38
N ASP A 675 -2.31 17.75 -28.06
CA ASP A 675 -1.48 17.01 -27.08
C ASP A 675 -1.45 15.50 -27.35
N VAL A 676 -2.60 14.87 -27.60
CA VAL A 676 -2.68 13.42 -27.87
C VAL A 676 -1.88 13.03 -29.12
N ALA A 677 -1.91 13.84 -30.18
CA ALA A 677 -1.14 13.58 -31.40
C ALA A 677 0.37 13.78 -31.18
N ILE A 678 0.76 14.75 -30.33
CA ILE A 678 2.15 14.94 -29.92
C ILE A 678 2.64 13.70 -29.17
N LEU A 679 1.89 13.22 -28.17
CA LEU A 679 2.25 12.03 -27.40
C LEU A 679 2.38 10.78 -28.27
N GLN A 680 1.46 10.56 -29.23
CA GLN A 680 1.53 9.44 -30.18
C GLN A 680 2.76 9.51 -31.09
N LEU A 681 3.17 10.70 -31.53
CA LEU A 681 4.37 10.87 -32.35
C LEU A 681 5.66 10.71 -31.54
N VAL A 682 5.69 11.15 -30.28
CA VAL A 682 6.81 10.91 -29.36
C VAL A 682 6.94 9.42 -29.02
N ALA A 683 5.84 8.76 -28.67
CA ALA A 683 5.79 7.31 -28.37
C ALA A 683 6.24 6.43 -29.56
N SER A 684 6.05 6.91 -30.79
CA SER A 684 6.53 6.22 -32.01
C SER A 684 7.89 6.70 -32.52
N GLY A 685 8.60 7.56 -31.76
CA GLY A 685 9.94 8.06 -32.10
C GLY A 685 9.99 9.03 -33.28
N LYS A 686 8.84 9.56 -33.70
CA LYS A 686 8.69 10.41 -34.90
C LYS A 686 8.74 11.92 -34.62
N LEU A 687 8.74 12.32 -33.35
CA LEU A 687 8.77 13.71 -32.93
C LEU A 687 9.68 13.89 -31.71
N LEU A 688 10.55 14.90 -31.79
CA LEU A 688 11.34 15.42 -30.69
C LEU A 688 11.13 16.94 -30.60
N PRO A 689 11.39 17.59 -29.44
CA PRO A 689 11.34 19.04 -29.33
C PRO A 689 12.33 19.70 -30.29
N THR A 690 11.96 20.87 -30.81
CA THR A 690 12.84 21.65 -31.66
C THR A 690 13.83 22.48 -30.83
N PHE A 691 14.98 22.76 -31.43
CA PHE A 691 15.96 23.72 -30.93
C PHE A 691 16.08 24.88 -31.91
N GLY A 692 16.38 26.07 -31.40
CA GLY A 692 16.62 27.25 -32.22
C GLY A 692 17.90 27.12 -33.03
N SER A 693 17.98 27.83 -34.15
CA SER A 693 19.16 27.86 -35.03
C SER A 693 20.42 28.48 -34.40
N GLN A 694 20.31 29.03 -33.19
CA GLN A 694 21.42 29.55 -32.38
C GLN A 694 21.82 28.62 -31.23
N CYS A 695 21.25 27.40 -31.16
CA CYS A 695 21.66 26.40 -30.19
C CYS A 695 23.12 25.96 -30.47
N PRO A 696 24.00 25.95 -29.46
CA PRO A 696 25.36 25.43 -29.61
C PRO A 696 25.32 23.94 -30.04
N PRO A 697 26.12 23.52 -31.04
CA PRO A 697 26.12 22.14 -31.52
C PRO A 697 26.35 21.11 -30.40
N GLU A 698 27.20 21.43 -29.42
CA GLU A 698 27.55 20.56 -28.30
C GLU A 698 26.37 20.37 -27.33
N ILE A 699 25.57 21.41 -27.12
CA ILE A 699 24.36 21.35 -26.29
C ILE A 699 23.26 20.60 -27.04
N HIS A 700 23.08 20.88 -28.33
CA HIS A 700 22.10 20.20 -29.17
C HIS A 700 22.35 18.69 -29.26
N GLU A 701 23.58 18.27 -29.53
CA GLU A 701 23.93 16.83 -29.57
C GLU A 701 23.93 16.17 -28.18
N LEU A 702 24.17 16.91 -27.09
CA LEU A 702 23.96 16.39 -25.74
C LEU A 702 22.48 16.13 -25.47
N ALA A 703 21.61 17.12 -25.68
CA ALA A 703 20.17 17.00 -25.44
C ALA A 703 19.51 15.94 -26.34
N LYS A 704 19.97 15.81 -27.58
CA LYS A 704 19.54 14.77 -28.53
C LYS A 704 19.94 13.37 -28.10
N ARG A 705 21.13 13.18 -27.49
CA ARG A 705 21.50 11.89 -26.84
C ARG A 705 20.66 11.61 -25.61
N CYS A 706 20.37 12.63 -24.79
CA CYS A 706 19.44 12.48 -23.67
C CYS A 706 18.04 12.02 -24.14
N MET A 707 17.60 12.46 -25.33
CA MET A 707 16.33 12.08 -25.94
C MET A 707 16.42 10.92 -26.96
N ALA A 708 17.41 10.03 -26.82
CA ALA A 708 17.47 8.82 -27.64
C ALA A 708 16.20 7.97 -27.45
N TYR A 709 15.66 7.39 -28.53
CA TYR A 709 14.41 6.64 -28.50
C TYR A 709 14.51 5.41 -27.59
N ASN A 710 15.53 4.58 -27.81
CA ASN A 710 15.87 3.47 -26.93
C ASN A 710 16.42 4.00 -25.60
N PRO A 711 15.85 3.62 -24.44
CA PRO A 711 16.30 4.10 -23.13
C PRO A 711 17.78 3.84 -22.84
N GLN A 712 18.32 2.69 -23.29
CA GLN A 712 19.69 2.27 -23.01
C GLN A 712 20.76 3.02 -23.83
N ASP A 713 20.34 3.77 -24.87
CA ASP A 713 21.25 4.62 -25.66
C ASP A 713 21.41 6.03 -25.04
N ARG A 714 20.68 6.32 -23.94
CA ARG A 714 20.72 7.61 -23.24
C ARG A 714 21.90 7.63 -22.24
N PRO A 715 22.64 8.76 -22.14
CA PRO A 715 23.71 8.90 -21.15
C PRO A 715 23.16 8.91 -19.73
N THR A 716 23.92 8.39 -18.77
CA THR A 716 23.63 8.54 -17.34
C THR A 716 23.69 10.00 -16.89
N ALA A 717 23.02 10.35 -15.78
CA ALA A 717 23.10 11.70 -15.22
C ALA A 717 24.55 12.15 -14.95
N VAL A 718 25.43 11.21 -14.58
CA VAL A 718 26.86 11.47 -14.33
C VAL A 718 27.59 11.88 -15.62
N GLU A 719 27.32 11.21 -16.74
CA GLU A 719 27.90 11.55 -18.05
C GLU A 719 27.39 12.89 -18.58
N VAL A 720 26.11 13.20 -18.37
CA VAL A 720 25.54 14.51 -18.71
C VAL A 720 26.18 15.61 -17.85
N ALA A 721 26.34 15.39 -16.55
CA ALA A 721 27.00 16.34 -15.65
C ALA A 721 28.46 16.57 -16.04
N PHE A 722 29.19 15.51 -16.43
CA PHE A 722 30.55 15.63 -16.95
C PHE A 722 30.61 16.47 -18.23
N ALA A 723 29.70 16.23 -19.19
CA ALA A 723 29.64 17.00 -20.43
C ALA A 723 29.37 18.50 -20.17
N LEU A 724 28.36 18.83 -19.36
CA LEU A 724 28.02 20.22 -19.02
C LEU A 724 29.16 20.93 -18.27
N ARG A 725 29.82 20.25 -17.32
CA ARG A 725 30.99 20.80 -16.60
C ARG A 725 32.19 21.03 -17.52
N THR A 726 32.42 20.17 -18.51
CA THR A 726 33.47 20.38 -19.53
C THR A 726 33.17 21.59 -20.41
N LEU A 727 31.91 21.76 -20.84
CA LEU A 727 31.47 22.95 -21.57
C LEU A 727 31.64 24.22 -20.74
N HIS A 728 31.30 24.19 -19.44
CA HIS A 728 31.44 25.34 -18.55
C HIS A 728 32.92 25.72 -18.36
N LYS A 729 33.82 24.75 -18.21
CA LYS A 729 35.28 24.97 -18.12
C LYS A 729 35.92 25.47 -19.41
N SER A 730 35.32 25.21 -20.57
CA SER A 730 35.85 25.67 -21.86
C SER A 730 35.81 27.19 -22.04
N GLY A 731 34.97 27.89 -21.27
CA GLY A 731 34.76 29.32 -21.38
C GLY A 731 33.92 29.76 -22.59
N ALA A 732 33.43 28.82 -23.41
CA ALA A 732 32.64 29.11 -24.63
C ALA A 732 31.28 29.79 -24.39
N PHE A 733 30.89 30.02 -23.13
CA PHE A 733 29.59 30.52 -22.69
C PHE A 733 29.67 31.77 -21.79
N ASN A 734 30.88 32.33 -21.63
CA ASN A 734 31.15 33.49 -20.78
C ASN A 734 31.03 34.83 -21.53
#